data_AF-A0A915BMA5-F1
#
_entry.id   AF-A0A915BMA5-F1
#
_cell.length_a   1.000
_cell.length_b   1.000
_cell.length_c   1.000
_cell.angle_alpha   90.00
_cell.angle_beta   90.00
_cell.angle_gamma   90.00
#
_symmetry.space_group_name_H-M   'P 1'
#
loop_
_entity.id
_entity.type
_entity.pdbx_description
1 polymer ?
#
loop_
_entity_poly.entity_id
_entity_poly.type
_entity_poly.pdbx_seq_one_letter_code
_entity_poly.pdbx_strand_id
1 'polypeptide(L)'
;LCSLDPTGVCRRPPDSFLRDLEKLNEDLDLSRSLSECREPDLLADIIRSQGSACALPSIMNLVESNANAILHLPLECICELFLHYLLMSTSSTATAKKPTAEKLNALRQRLRDSVRGAAATESTVMETVQFIATRLGASSSVERSIAAHALDLFLQPDANAAILPVNVDASPTSCLHMVACFDLLRGRICTLLARLCPTETKSSRLTEYIDFLIEHSDLSTSHLVAHHISSVVERMTDMSKEEAVYVSALRFFDKYVREACENKSASTSQQVGELPIDAKVITIEFNVSQKEKMCAEVISSSICAILQLLCTRHSEPSIDARSALMDLFFPAHGRRPNVINANEVELLPPWLKVKMLCADDERIVNVALSDMKREDALRFVQSFGLTSYSCSKLFAILDTITSLEGDVLYEARKAARFIRAYKLRGAVGADKFLERLSERQSQSALGKMEVDAEDEIQIVLKDPPRFGDIYPKEETIIPSISVEEAVHCIDVALSENNFDDGRWYTALAEVMQNAECARAVVALLKRKPSLLNNFVAIEPLLFAVDALKEKSAPLKNDLHNFSVFVAKKANISDEVKEILKDFDEEVSSETTAERPSISALSAEDILNLLASQSCTEYDTSALISRFFVLCPELVPPVEDATTGDTDYAERSKILSFLFGSRSCHLEYIISLMPTRCSPRTISTILGSILDSHSPSISSGSVLQQ
;
A
#
# COMPACT_ATOMS: atom_id res chain seq x y z
N LEU A 1 15.62 39.17 10.65
CA LEU A 1 14.72 40.17 10.04
C LEU A 1 13.31 39.94 10.58
N CYS A 2 12.86 40.77 11.54
CA CYS A 2 11.49 40.69 12.04
C CYS A 2 10.60 41.51 11.12
N SER A 3 9.80 40.87 10.24
CA SER A 3 8.70 41.58 9.60
C SER A 3 7.61 41.85 10.65
N LEU A 4 7.24 43.12 10.79
CA LEU A 4 6.11 43.56 11.58
C LEU A 4 4.86 43.43 10.70
N ASP A 5 4.49 42.20 10.36
CA ASP A 5 3.23 41.94 9.69
C ASP A 5 2.13 41.76 10.75
N PRO A 6 1.22 42.74 10.93
CA PRO A 6 0.14 42.66 11.91
C PRO A 6 -0.93 41.60 11.57
N THR A 7 -0.90 41.04 10.34
CA THR A 7 -1.79 39.97 9.89
C THR A 7 -1.09 38.61 9.77
N GLY A 8 0.19 38.54 10.13
CA GLY A 8 0.96 37.30 10.13
C GLY A 8 0.63 36.38 11.32
N VAL A 9 1.18 35.17 11.30
CA VAL A 9 1.05 34.19 12.38
C VAL A 9 1.44 34.81 13.74
N CYS A 10 0.60 34.60 14.76
CA CYS A 10 0.86 35.10 16.10
C CYS A 10 2.24 34.64 16.58
N ARG A 11 3.06 35.58 17.02
CA ARG A 11 4.37 35.26 17.61
C ARG A 11 4.15 34.50 18.92
N ARG A 12 4.93 33.46 19.15
CA ARG A 12 4.94 32.72 20.42
C ARG A 12 5.26 33.71 21.57
N PRO A 13 4.46 33.75 22.65
CA PRO A 13 4.77 34.55 23.82
C PRO A 13 6.10 34.15 24.47
N PRO A 14 6.76 35.05 25.23
CA PRO A 14 7.96 34.71 26.00
C PRO A 14 7.71 33.56 27.00
N ASP A 15 8.71 32.71 27.26
CA ASP A 15 8.55 31.55 28.16
C ASP A 15 8.23 31.93 29.62
N SER A 16 8.59 33.14 30.05
CA SER A 16 8.15 33.65 31.37
C SER A 16 6.64 33.81 31.42
N PHE A 17 6.03 34.35 30.36
CA PHE A 17 4.60 34.54 30.27
C PHE A 17 3.85 33.20 30.16
N LEU A 18 4.39 32.24 29.40
CA LEU A 18 3.79 30.90 29.31
C LEU A 18 3.77 30.20 30.68
N ARG A 19 4.85 30.29 31.46
CA ARG A 19 4.89 29.75 32.83
C ARG A 19 3.90 30.44 33.78
N ASP A 20 3.76 31.76 33.67
CA ASP A 20 2.76 32.51 34.44
C ASP A 20 1.34 32.07 34.05
N LEU A 21 1.09 31.81 32.76
CA LEU A 21 -0.18 31.31 32.26
C LEU A 21 -0.47 29.87 32.72
N GLU A 22 0.52 28.98 32.70
CA GLU A 22 0.43 27.61 33.23
C GLU A 22 0.08 27.62 34.71
N LYS A 23 0.78 28.44 35.50
CA LYS A 23 0.49 28.61 36.92
C LYS A 23 -0.92 29.16 37.15
N LEU A 24 -1.34 30.15 36.36
CA LEU A 24 -2.69 30.70 36.45
C LEU A 24 -3.76 29.65 36.08
N ASN A 25 -3.46 28.80 35.11
CA ASN A 25 -4.32 27.69 34.73
C ASN A 25 -4.47 26.66 35.86
N GLU A 26 -3.38 26.34 36.57
CA GLU A 26 -3.42 25.48 37.76
C GLU A 26 -4.18 26.12 38.92
N ASP A 27 -3.94 27.42 39.18
CA ASP A 27 -4.56 28.15 40.29
C ASP A 27 -6.08 28.34 40.10
N LEU A 28 -6.54 28.48 38.84
CA LEU A 28 -7.93 28.83 38.52
C LEU A 28 -8.70 27.78 37.71
N ASP A 29 -8.11 26.62 37.43
CA ASP A 29 -8.69 25.57 36.57
C ASP A 29 -9.22 26.14 35.23
N LEU A 30 -8.46 27.06 34.62
CA LEU A 30 -8.89 27.78 33.40
C LEU A 30 -9.21 26.81 32.26
N SER A 31 -8.42 25.76 32.09
CA SER A 31 -8.61 24.74 31.06
C SER A 31 -9.97 24.06 31.21
N ARG A 32 -10.40 23.76 32.44
CA ARG A 32 -11.72 23.19 32.70
C ARG A 32 -12.80 24.21 32.33
N SER A 33 -12.70 25.43 32.84
CA SER A 33 -13.69 26.49 32.60
C SER A 33 -13.82 26.84 31.11
N LEU A 34 -12.72 26.87 30.37
CA LEU A 34 -12.69 27.10 28.93
C LEU A 34 -13.25 25.90 28.16
N SER A 35 -12.98 24.67 28.61
CA SER A 35 -13.56 23.45 28.02
C SER A 35 -15.09 23.36 28.22
N GLU A 36 -15.64 24.08 29.19
CA GLU A 36 -17.09 24.21 29.43
C GLU A 36 -17.73 25.33 28.59
N CYS A 37 -16.93 26.20 27.96
CA CYS A 37 -17.45 27.26 27.11
C CYS A 37 -18.13 26.69 25.85
N ARG A 38 -19.33 27.17 25.55
CA ARG A 38 -20.13 26.76 24.37
C ARG A 38 -20.37 27.88 23.36
N GLU A 39 -20.04 29.11 23.73
CA GLU A 39 -20.18 30.29 22.88
C GLU A 39 -18.92 31.17 23.01
N PRO A 40 -17.88 30.97 22.16
CA PRO A 40 -17.72 29.90 21.16
C PRO A 40 -17.35 28.55 21.78
N ASP A 41 -17.60 27.44 21.07
CA ASP A 41 -17.14 26.12 21.49
C ASP A 41 -15.67 25.92 21.13
N LEU A 42 -14.81 26.17 22.11
CA LEU A 42 -13.35 26.11 21.95
C LEU A 42 -12.85 24.70 21.64
N LEU A 43 -13.53 23.64 22.11
CA LEU A 43 -13.08 22.27 21.87
C LEU A 43 -13.35 21.83 20.44
N ALA A 44 -14.53 22.16 19.90
CA ALA A 44 -14.82 21.96 18.49
C ALA A 44 -13.88 22.78 17.60
N ASP A 45 -13.56 24.01 17.98
CA ASP A 45 -12.59 24.84 17.25
C ASP A 45 -11.18 24.23 17.25
N ILE A 46 -10.72 23.67 18.37
CA ILE A 46 -9.43 22.98 18.43
C ILE A 46 -9.43 21.73 17.54
N ILE A 47 -10.51 20.92 17.56
CA ILE A 47 -10.62 19.75 16.67
C ILE A 47 -10.50 20.17 15.20
N ARG A 48 -11.21 21.24 14.81
CA ARG A 48 -11.23 21.72 13.43
C ARG A 48 -9.92 22.38 12.99
N SER A 49 -9.23 23.07 13.89
CA SER A 49 -8.03 23.87 13.57
C SER A 49 -6.70 23.16 13.82
N GLN A 50 -6.60 22.38 14.89
CA GLN A 50 -5.36 21.76 15.38
C GLN A 50 -5.42 20.23 15.37
N GLY A 51 -6.59 19.65 15.08
CA GLY A 51 -6.80 18.21 15.04
C GLY A 51 -7.17 17.61 16.39
N SER A 52 -7.68 16.39 16.33
CA SER A 52 -8.32 15.73 17.47
C SER A 52 -7.40 15.40 18.64
N ALA A 53 -6.13 15.08 18.37
CA ALA A 53 -5.17 14.72 19.41
C ALA A 53 -4.96 15.84 20.44
N CYS A 54 -5.05 17.10 20.01
CA CYS A 54 -4.89 18.27 20.88
C CYS A 54 -6.11 18.52 21.77
N ALA A 55 -7.32 18.26 21.29
CA ALA A 55 -8.56 18.50 22.04
C ALA A 55 -8.92 17.36 23.00
N LEU A 56 -8.53 16.13 22.68
CA LEU A 56 -8.98 14.92 23.36
C LEU A 56 -8.66 14.89 24.88
N PRO A 57 -7.47 15.29 25.37
CA PRO A 57 -7.20 15.31 26.81
C PRO A 57 -8.16 16.24 27.57
N SER A 58 -8.47 17.41 27.00
CA SER A 58 -9.41 18.37 27.56
C SER A 58 -10.84 17.83 27.57
N ILE A 59 -11.25 17.14 26.50
CA ILE A 59 -12.56 16.47 26.43
C ILE A 59 -12.67 15.37 27.49
N MET A 60 -11.62 14.54 27.64
CA MET A 60 -11.59 13.46 28.63
C MET A 60 -11.68 14.01 30.06
N ASN A 61 -10.86 15.01 30.39
CA ASN A 61 -10.86 15.66 31.70
C ASN A 61 -12.23 16.24 32.03
N LEU A 62 -12.87 16.92 31.07
CA LEU A 62 -14.20 17.50 31.25
C LEU A 62 -15.26 16.43 31.55
N VAL A 63 -15.28 15.34 30.78
CA VAL A 63 -16.27 14.28 30.96
C VAL A 63 -16.02 13.46 32.23
N GLU A 64 -14.76 13.32 32.66
CA GLU A 64 -14.42 12.71 33.94
C GLU A 64 -14.83 13.57 35.14
N SER A 65 -14.68 14.90 35.05
CA SER A 65 -15.11 15.81 36.10
C SER A 65 -16.62 16.04 36.13
N ASN A 66 -17.28 15.98 34.97
CA ASN A 66 -18.71 16.25 34.82
C ASN A 66 -19.34 15.29 33.80
N ALA A 67 -19.95 14.21 34.28
CA ALA A 67 -20.62 13.24 33.41
C ALA A 67 -21.77 13.87 32.57
N ASN A 68 -22.42 14.92 33.08
CA ASN A 68 -23.47 15.63 32.34
C ASN A 68 -22.93 16.45 31.16
N ALA A 69 -21.61 16.70 31.09
CA ALA A 69 -21.00 17.34 29.93
C ALA A 69 -21.25 16.54 28.64
N ILE A 70 -21.43 15.21 28.76
CA ILE A 70 -21.81 14.35 27.63
C ILE A 70 -23.08 14.85 26.95
N LEU A 71 -24.04 15.52 27.61
CA LEU A 71 -25.29 15.96 26.99
C LEU A 71 -25.16 17.27 26.19
N HIS A 72 -24.10 18.05 26.45
CA HIS A 72 -23.95 19.43 25.95
C HIS A 72 -22.72 19.64 25.08
N LEU A 73 -21.81 18.66 24.97
CA LEU A 73 -20.66 18.74 24.08
C LEU A 73 -21.08 18.73 22.58
N PRO A 74 -20.31 19.31 21.66
CA PRO A 74 -20.55 19.13 20.22
C PRO A 74 -20.50 17.65 19.80
N LEU A 75 -21.19 17.27 18.72
CA LEU A 75 -21.23 15.86 18.31
C LEU A 75 -19.85 15.40 17.82
N GLU A 76 -19.03 16.29 17.24
CA GLU A 76 -17.66 15.94 16.84
C GLU A 76 -16.80 15.54 18.05
N CYS A 77 -16.93 16.26 19.17
CA CYS A 77 -16.24 15.94 20.42
C CYS A 77 -16.67 14.58 20.99
N ILE A 78 -17.96 14.26 20.91
CA ILE A 78 -18.50 12.97 21.36
C ILE A 78 -18.03 11.84 20.44
N CYS A 79 -18.05 12.03 19.13
CA CYS A 79 -17.56 11.06 18.16
C CYS A 79 -16.08 10.76 18.40
N GLU A 80 -15.25 11.79 18.57
CA GLU A 80 -13.82 11.64 18.83
C GLU A 80 -13.56 10.86 20.12
N LEU A 81 -14.22 11.23 21.22
CA LEU A 81 -14.09 10.55 22.50
C LEU A 81 -14.51 9.08 22.41
N PHE A 82 -15.60 8.79 21.69
CA PHE A 82 -16.10 7.43 21.51
C PHE A 82 -15.12 6.57 20.71
N LEU A 83 -14.61 7.07 19.57
CA LEU A 83 -13.63 6.37 18.75
C LEU A 83 -12.32 6.12 19.50
N HIS A 84 -11.85 7.10 20.27
CA HIS A 84 -10.67 6.94 21.11
C HIS A 84 -10.85 5.81 22.13
N TYR A 85 -11.99 5.75 22.81
CA TYR A 85 -12.26 4.66 23.77
C TYR A 85 -12.34 3.28 23.13
N LEU A 86 -12.87 3.18 21.90
CA LEU A 86 -12.85 1.93 21.13
C LEU A 86 -11.41 1.54 20.79
N LEU A 87 -10.59 2.49 20.32
CA LEU A 87 -9.18 2.27 19.99
C LEU A 87 -8.37 1.80 21.21
N MET A 88 -8.51 2.46 22.36
CA MET A 88 -7.89 2.05 23.62
C MET A 88 -8.30 0.64 24.06
N SER A 89 -9.51 0.22 23.71
CA SER A 89 -10.01 -1.12 24.06
C SER A 89 -9.43 -2.21 23.15
N THR A 90 -8.85 -1.83 22.00
CA THR A 90 -8.15 -2.75 21.09
C THR A 90 -6.66 -2.88 21.39
N SER A 91 -6.05 -1.91 22.09
CA SER A 91 -4.65 -1.99 22.49
C SER A 91 -4.50 -2.71 23.85
N SER A 92 -3.71 -3.78 23.87
CA SER A 92 -3.40 -4.55 25.08
C SER A 92 -2.44 -3.83 26.03
N THR A 93 -1.81 -2.74 25.58
CA THR A 93 -0.72 -2.01 26.26
C THR A 93 -1.17 -0.71 26.94
N ALA A 94 -2.47 -0.35 26.89
CA ALA A 94 -2.93 0.92 27.44
C ALA A 94 -2.90 0.93 28.98
N THR A 95 -1.98 1.72 29.56
CA THR A 95 -1.89 2.07 31.00
C THR A 95 -2.99 3.02 31.47
N ALA A 96 -3.78 3.55 30.54
CA ALA A 96 -4.85 4.51 30.82
C ALA A 96 -6.15 3.84 31.29
N LYS A 97 -6.93 4.55 32.12
CA LYS A 97 -8.20 4.06 32.69
C LYS A 97 -9.16 3.61 31.59
N LYS A 98 -9.51 2.33 31.58
CA LYS A 98 -10.55 1.80 30.68
C LYS A 98 -11.89 2.51 30.92
N PRO A 99 -12.66 2.81 29.87
CA PRO A 99 -13.95 3.47 30.02
C PRO A 99 -14.94 2.54 30.73
N THR A 100 -15.81 3.10 31.56
CA THR A 100 -16.92 2.35 32.17
C THR A 100 -17.97 2.02 31.11
N ALA A 101 -18.64 0.87 31.25
CA ALA A 101 -19.69 0.45 30.32
C ALA A 101 -20.85 1.47 30.25
N GLU A 102 -21.21 2.07 31.39
CA GLU A 102 -22.23 3.14 31.47
C GLU A 102 -21.84 4.37 30.65
N LYS A 103 -20.56 4.78 30.69
CA LYS A 103 -20.06 5.92 29.93
C LYS A 103 -20.06 5.65 28.43
N LEU A 104 -19.61 4.47 28.00
CA LEU A 104 -19.69 4.07 26.59
C LEU A 104 -21.14 4.02 26.09
N ASN A 105 -22.05 3.51 26.92
CA ASN A 105 -23.48 3.48 26.60
C ASN A 105 -24.08 4.89 26.50
N ALA A 106 -23.71 5.81 27.39
CA ALA A 106 -24.18 7.20 27.33
C ALA A 106 -23.69 7.93 26.07
N LEU A 107 -22.42 7.77 25.70
CA LEU A 107 -21.86 8.32 24.47
C LEU A 107 -22.56 7.74 23.23
N ARG A 108 -22.68 6.41 23.17
CA ARG A 108 -23.38 5.72 22.08
C ARG A 108 -24.82 6.18 21.96
N GLN A 109 -25.56 6.27 23.08
CA GLN A 109 -26.96 6.67 23.07
C GLN A 109 -27.12 8.08 22.52
N ARG A 110 -26.25 9.03 22.91
CA ARG A 110 -26.28 10.39 22.38
C ARG A 110 -26.03 10.44 20.87
N LEU A 111 -25.05 9.70 20.37
CA LEU A 111 -24.75 9.61 18.93
C LEU A 111 -25.86 8.87 18.15
N ARG A 112 -26.50 7.90 18.79
CA ARG A 112 -27.67 7.24 18.22
C ARG A 112 -28.86 8.19 18.13
N ASP A 113 -29.10 9.00 19.15
CA ASP A 113 -30.19 9.98 19.16
C ASP A 113 -29.95 11.08 18.11
N SER A 114 -28.70 11.47 17.82
CA SER A 114 -28.39 12.45 16.78
C SER A 114 -28.62 11.94 15.35
N VAL A 115 -28.56 10.62 15.15
CA VAL A 115 -28.65 9.98 13.82
C VAL A 115 -30.00 9.30 13.58
N ARG A 116 -30.63 8.73 14.61
CA ARG A 116 -31.89 7.95 14.52
C ARG A 116 -33.00 8.44 15.44
N GLY A 117 -32.71 9.38 16.34
CA GLY A 117 -33.69 9.89 17.29
C GLY A 117 -34.84 10.63 16.61
N ALA A 118 -36.01 10.65 17.26
CA ALA A 118 -37.18 11.38 16.73
C ALA A 118 -36.95 12.90 16.62
N ALA A 119 -36.00 13.44 17.38
CA ALA A 119 -35.59 14.84 17.35
C ALA A 119 -34.36 15.11 16.45
N ALA A 120 -33.85 14.10 15.75
CA ALA A 120 -32.72 14.26 14.85
C ALA A 120 -33.09 15.17 13.68
N THR A 121 -32.18 16.08 13.34
CA THR A 121 -32.33 17.03 12.23
C THR A 121 -31.31 16.73 11.13
N GLU A 122 -31.49 17.30 9.94
CA GLU A 122 -30.52 17.16 8.85
C GLU A 122 -29.09 17.56 9.27
N SER A 123 -28.97 18.58 10.12
CA SER A 123 -27.68 19.06 10.63
C SER A 123 -27.04 18.04 11.55
N THR A 124 -27.76 17.53 12.55
CA THR A 124 -27.19 16.61 13.56
C THR A 124 -26.81 15.26 12.96
N VAL A 125 -27.63 14.77 12.02
CA VAL A 125 -27.32 13.53 11.28
C VAL A 125 -26.04 13.72 10.49
N MET A 126 -25.94 14.81 9.71
CA MET A 126 -24.78 15.04 8.86
C MET A 126 -23.51 15.39 9.65
N GLU A 127 -23.59 16.11 10.76
CA GLU A 127 -22.44 16.36 11.65
C GLU A 127 -21.84 15.03 12.13
N THR A 128 -22.69 14.11 12.59
CA THR A 128 -22.25 12.78 13.07
C THR A 128 -21.70 11.93 11.91
N VAL A 129 -22.47 11.77 10.82
CA VAL A 129 -22.09 10.91 9.69
C VAL A 129 -20.85 11.43 8.97
N GLN A 130 -20.72 12.75 8.77
CA GLN A 130 -19.56 13.37 8.13
C GLN A 130 -18.29 13.21 8.97
N PHE A 131 -18.40 13.37 10.29
CA PHE A 131 -17.27 13.18 11.18
C PHE A 131 -16.77 11.74 11.12
N ILE A 132 -17.68 10.76 11.25
CA ILE A 132 -17.31 9.34 11.16
C ILE A 132 -16.81 8.98 9.76
N ALA A 133 -17.36 9.56 8.69
CA ALA A 133 -16.87 9.36 7.33
C ALA A 133 -15.41 9.81 7.16
N THR A 134 -14.99 10.91 7.82
CA THR A 134 -13.58 11.34 7.84
C THR A 134 -12.67 10.25 8.42
N ARG A 135 -13.14 9.53 9.44
CA ARG A 135 -12.42 8.42 10.08
C ARG A 135 -12.49 7.11 9.30
N LEU A 136 -13.59 6.85 8.59
CA LEU A 136 -13.69 5.78 7.60
C LEU A 136 -12.73 5.99 6.42
N GLY A 137 -12.34 7.24 6.13
CA GLY A 137 -11.34 7.60 5.13
C GLY A 137 -9.91 7.72 5.65
N ALA A 138 -9.63 7.36 6.91
CA ALA A 138 -8.30 7.47 7.50
C ALA A 138 -7.28 6.55 6.82
N SER A 139 -5.99 6.89 6.88
CA SER A 139 -4.91 6.07 6.30
C SER A 139 -4.74 4.72 7.01
N SER A 140 -5.02 4.66 8.31
CA SER A 140 -4.92 3.46 9.13
C SER A 140 -6.13 2.53 8.95
N SER A 141 -5.89 1.27 8.57
CA SER A 141 -6.94 0.24 8.46
C SER A 141 -7.66 -0.04 9.79
N VAL A 142 -6.95 0.11 10.91
CA VAL A 142 -7.51 -0.07 12.25
C VAL A 142 -8.51 1.03 12.57
N GLU A 143 -8.17 2.30 12.31
CA GLU A 143 -9.09 3.43 12.48
C GLU A 143 -10.34 3.29 11.62
N ARG A 144 -10.18 2.88 10.35
CA ARG A 144 -11.32 2.62 9.45
C ARG A 144 -12.24 1.55 10.02
N SER A 145 -11.69 0.47 10.57
CA SER A 145 -12.47 -0.63 11.14
C SER A 145 -13.21 -0.21 12.43
N ILE A 146 -12.56 0.60 13.28
CA ILE A 146 -13.20 1.17 14.48
C ILE A 146 -14.33 2.13 14.10
N ALA A 147 -14.11 2.99 13.10
CA ALA A 147 -15.12 3.91 12.60
C ALA A 147 -16.31 3.18 11.98
N ALA A 148 -16.07 2.08 11.25
CA ALA A 148 -17.12 1.23 10.68
C ALA A 148 -17.95 0.56 11.78
N HIS A 149 -17.29 0.00 12.80
CA HIS A 149 -17.97 -0.56 13.98
C HIS A 149 -18.77 0.50 14.73
N ALA A 150 -18.21 1.69 14.96
CA ALA A 150 -18.90 2.78 15.64
C ALA A 150 -20.16 3.21 14.88
N LEU A 151 -20.07 3.40 13.57
CA LEU A 151 -21.22 3.81 12.77
C LEU A 151 -22.30 2.72 12.75
N ASP A 152 -21.91 1.45 12.60
CA ASP A 152 -22.83 0.31 12.70
C ASP A 152 -23.55 0.28 14.06
N LEU A 153 -22.82 0.56 15.15
CA LEU A 153 -23.40 0.64 16.50
C LEU A 153 -24.48 1.74 16.63
N PHE A 154 -24.31 2.87 15.94
CA PHE A 154 -25.27 3.97 15.97
C PHE A 154 -26.51 3.65 15.13
N LEU A 155 -26.35 2.88 14.06
CA LEU A 155 -27.38 2.62 13.05
C LEU A 155 -28.24 1.38 13.36
N GLN A 156 -27.65 0.31 13.89
CA GLN A 156 -28.35 -0.97 14.11
C GLN A 156 -29.65 -0.84 14.93
N PRO A 157 -30.68 -1.66 14.73
CA PRO A 157 -31.93 -1.57 15.48
C PRO A 157 -31.79 -1.84 16.98
N ASP A 158 -30.88 -2.75 17.38
CA ASP A 158 -30.65 -3.09 18.77
C ASP A 158 -29.83 -2.01 19.50
N ALA A 159 -30.50 -1.20 20.31
CA ALA A 159 -29.85 -0.18 21.14
C ALA A 159 -28.96 -0.76 22.25
N ASN A 160 -29.10 -2.06 22.57
CA ASN A 160 -28.39 -2.72 23.66
C ASN A 160 -27.26 -3.64 23.16
N ALA A 161 -26.98 -3.65 21.87
CA ALA A 161 -25.91 -4.47 21.29
C ALA A 161 -24.56 -4.24 22.00
N ALA A 162 -23.73 -5.27 22.05
CA ALA A 162 -22.42 -5.18 22.69
C ALA A 162 -21.53 -4.17 21.97
N ILE A 163 -20.99 -3.19 22.73
CA ILE A 163 -20.07 -2.18 22.19
C ILE A 163 -18.68 -2.78 21.97
N LEU A 164 -18.26 -3.72 22.83
CA LEU A 164 -16.97 -4.40 22.79
C LEU A 164 -17.19 -5.93 22.77
N PRO A 165 -16.28 -6.71 22.15
CA PRO A 165 -15.08 -6.28 21.42
C PRO A 165 -15.42 -5.56 20.11
N VAL A 166 -14.46 -4.79 19.57
CA VAL A 166 -14.63 -4.11 18.28
C VAL A 166 -14.75 -5.15 17.17
N ASN A 167 -15.87 -5.11 16.42
CA ASN A 167 -16.03 -5.95 15.25
C ASN A 167 -15.24 -5.33 14.08
N VAL A 168 -14.07 -5.88 13.80
CA VAL A 168 -13.17 -5.37 12.76
C VAL A 168 -13.83 -5.46 11.37
N ASP A 169 -14.74 -6.43 11.18
CA ASP A 169 -15.46 -6.67 9.92
C ASP A 169 -16.85 -6.01 9.89
N ALA A 170 -17.16 -5.12 10.84
CA ALA A 170 -18.40 -4.36 10.82
C ALA A 170 -18.53 -3.53 9.54
N SER A 171 -19.77 -3.42 9.08
CA SER A 171 -20.15 -2.65 7.91
C SER A 171 -21.44 -1.86 8.18
N PRO A 172 -21.39 -0.52 8.13
CA PRO A 172 -22.52 0.32 8.50
C PRO A 172 -23.63 0.37 7.44
N THR A 173 -23.37 -0.08 6.21
CA THR A 173 -24.28 0.11 5.07
C THR A 173 -25.61 -0.59 5.22
N SER A 174 -25.64 -1.74 5.89
CA SER A 174 -26.87 -2.54 6.13
C SER A 174 -27.99 -1.72 6.78
N CYS A 175 -27.64 -0.78 7.65
CA CYS A 175 -28.58 0.06 8.40
C CYS A 175 -28.45 1.56 8.06
N LEU A 176 -27.63 1.93 7.07
CA LEU A 176 -27.37 3.34 6.74
C LEU A 176 -28.59 4.06 6.16
N HIS A 177 -29.51 3.33 5.52
CA HIS A 177 -30.80 3.85 5.07
C HIS A 177 -31.76 4.14 6.23
N MET A 178 -31.46 3.70 7.47
CA MET A 178 -32.31 3.88 8.65
C MET A 178 -32.04 5.18 9.43
N VAL A 179 -31.17 6.06 8.92
CA VAL A 179 -30.93 7.37 9.52
C VAL A 179 -32.19 8.26 9.41
N ALA A 180 -32.36 9.17 10.37
CA ALA A 180 -33.40 10.18 10.29
C ALA A 180 -33.18 11.07 9.07
N CYS A 181 -34.28 11.50 8.44
CA CYS A 181 -34.25 12.33 7.23
C CYS A 181 -33.45 11.70 6.05
N PHE A 182 -33.35 10.36 5.97
CA PHE A 182 -32.58 9.69 4.92
C PHE A 182 -32.97 10.14 3.52
N ASP A 183 -34.26 10.24 3.21
CA ASP A 183 -34.73 10.65 1.87
C ASP A 183 -34.21 12.02 1.42
N LEU A 184 -34.02 12.95 2.36
CA LEU A 184 -33.48 14.29 2.10
C LEU A 184 -31.94 14.29 2.01
N LEU A 185 -31.29 13.40 2.77
CA LEU A 185 -29.83 13.31 2.87
C LEU A 185 -29.22 12.26 1.93
N ARG A 186 -30.04 11.46 1.24
CA ARG A 186 -29.64 10.29 0.44
C ARG A 186 -28.49 10.61 -0.51
N GLY A 187 -28.62 11.67 -1.30
CA GLY A 187 -27.57 12.09 -2.24
C GLY A 187 -26.25 12.42 -1.53
N ARG A 188 -26.30 13.18 -0.43
CA ARG A 188 -25.12 13.55 0.37
C ARG A 188 -24.45 12.32 1.00
N ILE A 189 -25.23 11.38 1.50
CA ILE A 189 -24.74 10.12 2.08
C ILE A 189 -24.09 9.24 1.00
N CYS A 190 -24.71 9.12 -0.18
CA CYS A 190 -24.13 8.39 -1.31
C CYS A 190 -22.83 9.05 -1.78
N THR A 191 -22.77 10.38 -1.87
CA THR A 191 -21.52 11.11 -2.18
C THR A 191 -20.42 10.83 -1.16
N LEU A 192 -20.75 10.80 0.14
CA LEU A 192 -19.77 10.45 1.17
C LEU A 192 -19.27 9.02 1.03
N LEU A 193 -20.18 8.06 0.89
CA LEU A 193 -19.82 6.65 0.77
C LEU A 193 -18.99 6.37 -0.50
N ALA A 194 -19.33 7.02 -1.62
CA ALA A 194 -18.57 6.91 -2.87
C ALA A 194 -17.11 7.36 -2.68
N ARG A 195 -16.88 8.47 -1.98
CA ARG A 195 -15.53 8.99 -1.68
C ARG A 195 -14.69 8.05 -0.82
N LEU A 196 -15.32 7.16 -0.05
CA LEU A 196 -14.65 6.16 0.78
C LEU A 196 -14.22 4.91 0.00
N CYS A 197 -14.86 4.62 -1.14
CA CYS A 197 -14.56 3.40 -1.90
C CYS A 197 -13.09 3.29 -2.33
N PRO A 198 -12.41 4.35 -2.81
CA PRO A 198 -11.00 4.28 -3.20
C PRO A 198 -10.02 4.04 -2.04
N THR A 199 -10.37 4.38 -0.79
CA THR A 199 -9.49 4.24 0.37
C THR A 199 -9.72 2.93 1.13
N GLU A 200 -10.86 2.27 0.89
CA GLU A 200 -11.17 1.00 1.52
C GLU A 200 -10.25 -0.13 1.04
N THR A 201 -9.76 -0.90 2.01
CA THR A 201 -8.83 -2.02 1.79
C THR A 201 -9.50 -3.38 2.02
N LYS A 202 -10.64 -3.42 2.70
CA LYS A 202 -11.40 -4.67 2.95
C LYS A 202 -12.40 -4.92 1.83
N SER A 203 -12.22 -6.03 1.12
CA SER A 203 -13.06 -6.41 -0.02
C SER A 203 -14.53 -6.64 0.35
N SER A 204 -14.84 -7.20 1.54
CA SER A 204 -16.21 -7.40 2.01
C SER A 204 -16.95 -6.07 2.18
N ARG A 205 -16.40 -5.16 2.97
CA ARG A 205 -16.97 -3.83 3.22
C ARG A 205 -17.07 -2.99 1.95
N LEU A 206 -16.06 -3.07 1.08
CA LEU A 206 -16.10 -2.40 -0.22
C LEU A 206 -17.22 -2.93 -1.12
N THR A 207 -17.47 -4.25 -1.11
CA THR A 207 -18.59 -4.87 -1.84
C THR A 207 -19.91 -4.28 -1.34
N GLU A 208 -20.10 -4.23 -0.02
CA GLU A 208 -21.32 -3.68 0.60
C GLU A 208 -21.48 -2.17 0.35
N TYR A 209 -20.38 -1.41 0.28
CA TYR A 209 -20.42 0.01 -0.12
C TYR A 209 -20.96 0.16 -1.54
N ILE A 210 -20.43 -0.62 -2.48
CA ILE A 210 -20.88 -0.59 -3.87
C ILE A 210 -22.35 -1.03 -3.97
N ASP A 211 -22.75 -2.08 -3.26
CA ASP A 211 -24.14 -2.55 -3.27
C ASP A 211 -25.12 -1.51 -2.71
N PHE A 212 -24.76 -0.83 -1.62
CA PHE A 212 -25.56 0.28 -1.10
C PHE A 212 -25.68 1.42 -2.13
N LEU A 213 -24.58 1.75 -2.83
CA LEU A 213 -24.62 2.76 -3.89
C LEU A 213 -25.49 2.32 -5.06
N ILE A 214 -25.47 1.04 -5.44
CA ILE A 214 -26.37 0.50 -6.48
C ILE A 214 -27.83 0.70 -6.07
N GLU A 215 -28.18 0.48 -4.81
CA GLU A 215 -29.56 0.58 -4.33
C GLU A 215 -30.05 2.03 -4.18
N HIS A 216 -29.20 2.92 -3.64
CA HIS A 216 -29.64 4.25 -3.17
C HIS A 216 -29.10 5.45 -3.95
N SER A 217 -28.11 5.29 -4.84
CA SER A 217 -27.65 6.40 -5.66
C SER A 217 -28.72 6.84 -6.66
N ASP A 218 -28.66 8.11 -7.02
CA ASP A 218 -29.55 8.72 -7.99
C ASP A 218 -28.77 9.25 -9.20
N LEU A 219 -29.50 9.66 -10.24
CA LEU A 219 -28.91 10.22 -11.46
C LEU A 219 -27.99 11.41 -11.17
N SER A 220 -28.28 12.21 -10.13
CA SER A 220 -27.51 13.39 -9.77
C SER A 220 -26.12 13.06 -9.23
N THR A 221 -25.98 11.94 -8.52
CA THR A 221 -24.73 11.46 -7.91
C THR A 221 -24.03 10.37 -8.74
N SER A 222 -24.73 9.76 -9.69
CA SER A 222 -24.27 8.62 -10.51
C SER A 222 -22.89 8.81 -11.14
N HIS A 223 -22.61 10.00 -11.69
CA HIS A 223 -21.31 10.36 -12.26
C HIS A 223 -20.21 10.31 -11.20
N LEU A 224 -20.37 11.00 -10.07
CA LEU A 224 -19.38 11.00 -8.99
C LEU A 224 -19.12 9.59 -8.45
N VAL A 225 -20.18 8.81 -8.27
CA VAL A 225 -20.09 7.41 -7.84
C VAL A 225 -19.29 6.59 -8.86
N ALA A 226 -19.60 6.73 -10.15
CA ALA A 226 -18.90 6.04 -11.22
C ALA A 226 -17.41 6.40 -11.27
N HIS A 227 -17.04 7.67 -11.04
CA HIS A 227 -15.64 8.08 -10.96
C HIS A 227 -14.91 7.34 -9.83
N HIS A 228 -15.45 7.35 -8.61
CA HIS A 228 -14.78 6.70 -7.48
C HIS A 228 -14.71 5.17 -7.61
N ILE A 229 -15.77 4.52 -8.10
CA ILE A 229 -15.73 3.07 -8.39
C ILE A 229 -14.70 2.78 -9.50
N SER A 230 -14.53 3.67 -10.47
CA SER A 230 -13.48 3.52 -11.50
C SER A 230 -12.07 3.49 -10.89
N SER A 231 -11.78 4.36 -9.91
CA SER A 231 -10.51 4.37 -9.19
C SER A 231 -10.30 3.09 -8.34
N VAL A 232 -11.38 2.45 -7.89
CA VAL A 232 -11.30 1.13 -7.25
C VAL A 232 -10.88 0.08 -8.26
N VAL A 233 -11.57 0.02 -9.41
CA VAL A 233 -11.28 -0.95 -10.47
C VAL A 233 -9.85 -0.82 -10.98
N GLU A 234 -9.33 0.40 -11.14
CA GLU A 234 -7.96 0.63 -11.60
C GLU A 234 -6.90 -0.02 -10.69
N ARG A 235 -7.14 -0.05 -9.37
CA ARG A 235 -6.22 -0.66 -8.38
C ARG A 235 -6.33 -2.18 -8.26
N MET A 236 -7.36 -2.80 -8.84
CA MET A 236 -7.53 -4.25 -8.78
C MET A 236 -6.38 -4.95 -9.53
N THR A 237 -5.56 -5.70 -8.80
CA THR A 237 -4.36 -6.39 -9.32
C THR A 237 -4.40 -7.90 -9.12
N ASP A 238 -4.96 -8.40 -8.02
CA ASP A 238 -5.11 -9.84 -7.70
C ASP A 238 -6.58 -10.26 -7.76
N MET A 239 -6.98 -10.70 -8.95
CA MET A 239 -8.38 -10.90 -9.33
C MET A 239 -9.05 -12.10 -8.64
N SER A 240 -8.28 -12.96 -7.97
CA SER A 240 -8.79 -14.14 -7.27
C SER A 240 -9.42 -13.85 -5.91
N LYS A 241 -9.02 -12.74 -5.26
CA LYS A 241 -9.45 -12.37 -3.90
C LYS A 241 -10.60 -11.35 -3.88
N GLU A 242 -10.90 -10.73 -5.01
CA GLU A 242 -11.82 -9.60 -5.12
C GLU A 242 -13.07 -9.91 -5.96
N GLU A 243 -13.43 -11.19 -6.12
CA GLU A 243 -14.57 -11.65 -6.94
C GLU A 243 -15.87 -10.90 -6.62
N ALA A 244 -16.19 -10.73 -5.33
CA ALA A 244 -17.41 -10.04 -4.91
C ALA A 244 -17.41 -8.56 -5.34
N VAL A 245 -16.27 -7.88 -5.19
CA VAL A 245 -16.11 -6.48 -5.59
C VAL A 245 -16.23 -6.35 -7.11
N TYR A 246 -15.64 -7.29 -7.85
CA TYR A 246 -15.76 -7.37 -9.31
C TYR A 246 -17.23 -7.49 -9.76
N VAL A 247 -17.98 -8.40 -9.15
CA VAL A 247 -19.41 -8.60 -9.47
C VAL A 247 -20.23 -7.35 -9.14
N SER A 248 -20.04 -6.73 -7.97
CA SER A 248 -20.75 -5.50 -7.61
C SER A 248 -20.38 -4.33 -8.51
N ALA A 249 -19.10 -4.18 -8.89
CA ALA A 249 -18.68 -3.14 -9.82
C ALA A 249 -19.32 -3.32 -11.22
N LEU A 250 -19.39 -4.55 -11.75
CA LEU A 250 -20.08 -4.83 -13.00
C LEU A 250 -21.56 -4.48 -12.93
N ARG A 251 -22.26 -4.88 -11.87
CA ARG A 251 -23.68 -4.54 -11.66
C ARG A 251 -23.91 -3.04 -11.59
N PHE A 252 -23.02 -2.32 -10.90
CA PHE A 252 -23.07 -0.86 -10.86
C PHE A 252 -22.93 -0.26 -12.25
N PHE A 253 -21.91 -0.64 -13.03
CA PHE A 253 -21.68 -0.06 -14.35
C PHE A 253 -22.77 -0.41 -15.36
N ASP A 254 -23.33 -1.62 -15.31
CA ASP A 254 -24.49 -2.01 -16.12
C ASP A 254 -25.70 -1.10 -15.82
N LYS A 255 -26.04 -0.91 -14.54
CA LYS A 255 -27.09 0.03 -14.12
C LYS A 255 -26.80 1.46 -14.58
N TYR A 256 -25.59 1.94 -14.31
CA TYR A 256 -25.16 3.30 -14.63
C TYR A 256 -25.26 3.62 -16.13
N VAL A 257 -24.78 2.72 -16.99
CA VAL A 257 -24.85 2.91 -18.44
C VAL A 257 -26.29 2.85 -18.92
N ARG A 258 -27.12 1.92 -18.42
CA ARG A 258 -28.55 1.84 -18.76
C ARG A 258 -29.30 3.14 -18.42
N GLU A 259 -29.11 3.64 -17.21
CA GLU A 259 -29.70 4.90 -16.76
C GLU A 259 -29.22 6.10 -17.58
N ALA A 260 -27.94 6.15 -17.95
CA ALA A 260 -27.39 7.19 -18.80
C ALA A 260 -27.96 7.16 -20.23
N CYS A 261 -28.35 5.98 -20.71
CA CYS A 261 -28.93 5.79 -22.04
C CYS A 261 -30.42 6.12 -22.11
N GLU A 262 -31.17 5.87 -21.04
CA GLU A 262 -32.60 6.18 -20.94
C GLU A 262 -32.85 7.69 -20.83
N ASN A 263 -31.94 8.42 -20.18
CA ASN A 263 -32.08 9.85 -19.93
C ASN A 263 -31.48 10.71 -21.06
N LYS A 264 -32.25 10.88 -22.14
CA LYS A 264 -31.86 11.69 -23.32
C LYS A 264 -31.79 13.21 -23.07
N SER A 265 -32.17 13.69 -21.88
CA SER A 265 -32.28 15.12 -21.59
C SER A 265 -32.23 15.39 -20.08
N ALA A 266 -31.03 15.56 -19.50
CA ALA A 266 -30.81 16.39 -18.31
C ALA A 266 -29.34 16.38 -17.85
N SER A 267 -28.43 17.04 -18.57
CA SER A 267 -27.34 17.73 -17.86
C SER A 267 -27.98 18.95 -17.18
N THR A 268 -28.70 18.74 -16.08
CA THR A 268 -29.09 19.86 -15.22
C THR A 268 -27.79 20.39 -14.64
N SER A 269 -27.58 21.68 -14.84
CA SER A 269 -26.42 22.53 -14.55
C SER A 269 -25.91 22.53 -13.10
N GLN A 270 -26.28 21.54 -12.28
CA GLN A 270 -25.79 21.31 -10.91
C GLN A 270 -24.67 20.26 -10.82
N GLN A 271 -24.36 19.51 -11.90
CA GLN A 271 -23.38 18.41 -11.91
C GLN A 271 -21.89 18.81 -11.79
N VAL A 272 -21.54 20.10 -11.92
CA VAL A 272 -20.14 20.54 -12.14
C VAL A 272 -19.39 20.90 -10.85
N GLY A 273 -20.07 21.04 -9.71
CA GLY A 273 -19.45 21.52 -8.46
C GLY A 273 -18.73 20.46 -7.63
N GLU A 274 -19.13 19.18 -7.73
CA GLU A 274 -18.63 18.11 -6.84
C GLU A 274 -17.70 17.09 -7.53
N LEU A 275 -17.56 17.18 -8.86
CA LEU A 275 -16.68 16.28 -9.60
C LEU A 275 -15.21 16.70 -9.42
N PRO A 276 -14.28 15.73 -9.29
CA PRO A 276 -12.85 16.00 -9.32
C PRO A 276 -12.41 16.73 -10.60
N ILE A 277 -11.36 17.55 -10.51
CA ILE A 277 -10.88 18.43 -11.61
C ILE A 277 -10.48 17.63 -12.86
N ASP A 278 -10.05 16.39 -12.66
CA ASP A 278 -9.62 15.44 -13.69
C ASP A 278 -10.79 14.66 -14.32
N ALA A 279 -11.98 14.69 -13.71
CA ALA A 279 -13.16 13.97 -14.22
C ALA A 279 -13.76 14.69 -15.43
N LYS A 280 -13.78 14.00 -16.58
CA LYS A 280 -14.35 14.50 -17.83
C LYS A 280 -15.64 13.77 -18.17
N VAL A 281 -16.76 14.49 -18.29
CA VAL A 281 -18.01 13.95 -18.83
C VAL A 281 -17.92 13.92 -20.36
N ILE A 282 -18.24 12.78 -20.95
CA ILE A 282 -18.19 12.52 -22.38
C ILE A 282 -19.54 11.96 -22.87
N THR A 283 -19.91 12.28 -24.10
CA THR A 283 -21.09 11.71 -24.75
C THR A 283 -20.68 10.58 -25.68
N ILE A 284 -21.19 9.37 -25.45
CA ILE A 284 -20.90 8.17 -26.21
C ILE A 284 -22.13 7.76 -27.02
N GLU A 285 -21.92 7.46 -28.30
CA GLU A 285 -22.92 6.89 -29.20
C GLU A 285 -22.74 5.37 -29.29
N PHE A 286 -23.72 4.62 -28.82
CA PHE A 286 -23.84 3.18 -28.97
C PHE A 286 -24.66 2.82 -30.22
N ASN A 287 -24.18 1.82 -30.97
CA ASN A 287 -24.89 1.29 -32.13
C ASN A 287 -25.66 0.02 -31.72
N VAL A 288 -26.95 0.16 -31.41
CA VAL A 288 -27.80 -0.97 -30.98
C VAL A 288 -28.27 -1.80 -32.18
N SER A 289 -28.52 -1.14 -33.32
CA SER A 289 -28.86 -1.77 -34.60
C SER A 289 -28.34 -0.94 -35.77
N GLN A 290 -28.35 -1.48 -37.00
CA GLN A 290 -27.90 -0.76 -38.20
C GLN A 290 -28.61 0.60 -38.43
N LYS A 291 -29.78 0.81 -37.82
CA LYS A 291 -30.56 2.06 -37.91
C LYS A 291 -30.82 2.74 -36.57
N GLU A 292 -30.46 2.12 -35.45
CA GLU A 292 -30.79 2.63 -34.12
C GLU A 292 -29.53 2.98 -33.35
N LYS A 293 -29.44 4.25 -32.97
CA LYS A 293 -28.33 4.85 -32.24
C LYS A 293 -28.83 5.33 -30.89
N MET A 294 -28.06 5.06 -29.86
CA MET A 294 -28.34 5.44 -28.48
C MET A 294 -27.19 6.28 -27.97
N CYS A 295 -27.47 7.45 -27.39
CA CYS A 295 -26.44 8.31 -26.82
C CYS A 295 -26.53 8.28 -25.29
N ALA A 296 -25.38 8.28 -24.62
CA ALA A 296 -25.29 8.36 -23.17
C ALA A 296 -24.22 9.38 -22.76
N GLU A 297 -24.50 10.16 -21.72
CA GLU A 297 -23.50 10.99 -21.06
C GLU A 297 -22.88 10.20 -19.90
N VAL A 298 -21.57 10.03 -19.91
CA VAL A 298 -20.84 9.22 -18.93
C VAL A 298 -19.47 9.84 -18.61
N ILE A 299 -18.91 9.56 -17.44
CA ILE A 299 -17.52 9.96 -17.12
C ILE A 299 -16.51 9.10 -17.88
N SER A 300 -15.45 9.71 -18.39
CA SER A 300 -14.36 9.04 -19.12
C SER A 300 -13.71 7.88 -18.36
N SER A 301 -13.44 8.04 -17.06
CA SER A 301 -12.83 6.99 -16.21
C SER A 301 -13.70 5.72 -16.12
N SER A 302 -15.03 5.85 -16.18
CA SER A 302 -15.94 4.70 -16.17
C SER A 302 -15.76 3.80 -17.38
N ILE A 303 -15.37 4.35 -18.54
CA ILE A 303 -15.11 3.56 -19.74
C ILE A 303 -13.86 2.70 -19.58
N CYS A 304 -12.78 3.29 -19.08
CA CYS A 304 -11.55 2.55 -18.79
C CYS A 304 -11.82 1.43 -17.77
N ALA A 305 -12.60 1.73 -16.73
CA ALA A 305 -12.98 0.75 -15.70
C ALA A 305 -13.84 -0.39 -16.27
N ILE A 306 -14.90 -0.09 -17.03
CA ILE A 306 -15.75 -1.10 -17.67
C ILE A 306 -14.90 -2.01 -18.56
N LEU A 307 -14.08 -1.43 -19.43
CA LEU A 307 -13.23 -2.19 -20.34
C LEU A 307 -12.23 -3.07 -19.57
N GLN A 308 -11.63 -2.55 -18.49
CA GLN A 308 -10.76 -3.34 -17.62
C GLN A 308 -11.51 -4.53 -17.02
N LEU A 309 -12.71 -4.33 -16.47
CA LEU A 309 -13.54 -5.41 -15.91
C LEU A 309 -13.92 -6.47 -16.97
N LEU A 310 -14.22 -6.03 -18.19
CA LEU A 310 -14.55 -6.94 -19.30
C LEU A 310 -13.34 -7.76 -19.77
N CYS A 311 -12.12 -7.20 -19.68
CA CYS A 311 -10.88 -7.92 -20.02
C CYS A 311 -10.48 -8.97 -18.98
N THR A 312 -10.98 -8.88 -17.75
CA THR A 312 -10.59 -9.80 -16.68
C THR A 312 -11.26 -11.17 -16.82
N ARG A 313 -10.48 -12.23 -16.55
CA ARG A 313 -10.93 -13.63 -16.46
C ARG A 313 -11.58 -13.89 -15.09
N HIS A 314 -12.85 -14.29 -15.07
CA HIS A 314 -13.57 -14.75 -13.88
C HIS A 314 -14.35 -16.03 -14.19
N SER A 315 -14.37 -16.98 -13.25
CA SER A 315 -14.88 -18.34 -13.48
C SER A 315 -16.41 -18.39 -13.58
N GLU A 316 -17.12 -17.49 -12.88
CA GLU A 316 -18.58 -17.38 -12.90
C GLU A 316 -19.02 -15.92 -12.60
N PRO A 317 -18.85 -14.98 -13.54
CA PRO A 317 -19.39 -13.63 -13.35
C PRO A 317 -20.91 -13.67 -13.29
N SER A 318 -21.56 -12.63 -12.74
CA SER A 318 -22.98 -12.38 -13.01
C SER A 318 -23.15 -12.28 -14.53
N ILE A 319 -23.56 -13.39 -15.14
CA ILE A 319 -23.53 -13.60 -16.60
C ILE A 319 -24.27 -12.44 -17.28
N ASP A 320 -25.37 -12.01 -16.68
CA ASP A 320 -26.27 -10.99 -17.23
C ASP A 320 -25.65 -9.59 -17.35
N ALA A 321 -25.04 -9.05 -16.29
CA ALA A 321 -24.47 -7.69 -16.32
C ALA A 321 -23.23 -7.65 -17.23
N ARG A 322 -22.39 -8.68 -17.17
CA ARG A 322 -21.22 -8.80 -18.05
C ARG A 322 -21.67 -8.96 -19.51
N SER A 323 -22.65 -9.80 -19.80
CA SER A 323 -23.16 -10.00 -21.16
C SER A 323 -23.78 -8.73 -21.71
N ALA A 324 -24.58 -8.00 -20.91
CA ALA A 324 -25.19 -6.74 -21.32
C ALA A 324 -24.14 -5.70 -21.69
N LEU A 325 -23.09 -5.55 -20.87
CA LEU A 325 -21.97 -4.65 -21.17
C LEU A 325 -21.14 -5.13 -22.37
N MET A 326 -20.90 -6.44 -22.51
CA MET A 326 -20.20 -7.00 -23.68
C MET A 326 -20.96 -6.75 -24.97
N ASP A 327 -22.28 -6.92 -24.99
CA ASP A 327 -23.10 -6.69 -26.18
C ASP A 327 -23.19 -5.21 -26.55
N LEU A 328 -23.10 -4.33 -25.55
CA LEU A 328 -23.11 -2.89 -25.75
C LEU A 328 -21.77 -2.33 -26.25
N PHE A 329 -20.65 -2.74 -25.64
CA PHE A 329 -19.30 -2.24 -25.96
C PHE A 329 -18.64 -3.02 -27.10
N PHE A 330 -18.96 -4.32 -27.24
CA PHE A 330 -18.41 -5.24 -28.23
C PHE A 330 -19.53 -6.01 -28.97
N PRO A 331 -20.44 -5.32 -29.69
CA PRO A 331 -21.54 -5.96 -30.39
C PRO A 331 -21.04 -6.94 -31.47
N ALA A 332 -21.62 -8.13 -31.53
CA ALA A 332 -21.27 -9.14 -32.56
C ALA A 332 -21.52 -8.64 -33.99
N HIS A 333 -22.52 -7.77 -34.16
CA HIS A 333 -22.91 -7.16 -35.43
C HIS A 333 -23.11 -5.64 -35.26
N GLY A 334 -22.02 -4.89 -35.14
CA GLY A 334 -22.11 -3.45 -34.95
C GLY A 334 -20.77 -2.73 -35.08
N ARG A 335 -20.81 -1.40 -35.09
CA ARG A 335 -19.62 -0.56 -34.93
C ARG A 335 -19.45 -0.23 -33.46
N ARG A 336 -18.19 -0.12 -33.02
CA ARG A 336 -17.82 0.27 -31.65
C ARG A 336 -18.53 1.55 -31.21
N PRO A 337 -18.75 1.75 -29.90
CA PRO A 337 -19.23 3.02 -29.39
C PRO A 337 -18.27 4.15 -29.79
N ASN A 338 -18.81 5.28 -30.26
CA ASN A 338 -18.01 6.42 -30.69
C ASN A 338 -18.25 7.62 -29.76
N VAL A 339 -17.19 8.34 -29.42
CA VAL A 339 -17.30 9.59 -28.65
C VAL A 339 -17.69 10.72 -29.59
N ILE A 340 -18.75 11.46 -29.27
CA ILE A 340 -19.25 12.56 -30.10
C ILE A 340 -18.61 13.91 -29.71
N ASN A 341 -18.46 14.17 -28.40
CA ASN A 341 -18.21 15.52 -27.87
C ASN A 341 -16.77 15.83 -27.46
N ALA A 342 -15.81 14.91 -27.60
CA ALA A 342 -14.43 15.13 -27.17
C ALA A 342 -13.44 14.77 -28.27
N ASN A 343 -12.97 15.78 -29.01
CA ASN A 343 -11.99 15.62 -30.08
C ASN A 343 -10.58 15.18 -29.62
N GLU A 344 -10.35 14.95 -28.31
CA GLU A 344 -9.01 14.68 -27.76
C GLU A 344 -8.98 13.69 -26.59
N VAL A 345 -10.08 12.97 -26.28
CA VAL A 345 -10.06 11.97 -25.20
C VAL A 345 -9.75 10.59 -25.80
N GLU A 346 -8.49 10.15 -25.66
CA GLU A 346 -8.11 8.77 -25.96
C GLU A 346 -8.77 7.83 -24.94
N LEU A 347 -9.90 7.22 -25.33
CA LEU A 347 -10.63 6.24 -24.50
C LEU A 347 -9.83 4.98 -24.17
N LEU A 348 -8.84 4.66 -25.00
CA LEU A 348 -8.09 3.41 -24.95
C LEU A 348 -6.61 3.70 -24.70
N PRO A 349 -6.21 3.97 -23.46
CA PRO A 349 -4.80 4.18 -23.14
C PRO A 349 -3.97 2.93 -23.48
N PRO A 350 -2.66 3.08 -23.75
CA PRO A 350 -1.81 1.97 -24.19
C PRO A 350 -1.82 0.75 -23.25
N TRP A 351 -1.83 0.97 -21.93
CA TRP A 351 -1.87 -0.11 -20.94
C TRP A 351 -3.15 -0.95 -21.03
N LEU A 352 -4.29 -0.31 -21.34
CA LEU A 352 -5.58 -0.98 -21.46
C LEU A 352 -5.66 -1.77 -22.76
N LYS A 353 -5.10 -1.24 -23.87
CA LYS A 353 -4.94 -2.00 -25.11
C LYS A 353 -4.14 -3.28 -24.90
N VAL A 354 -3.05 -3.24 -24.12
CA VAL A 354 -2.28 -4.44 -23.77
C VAL A 354 -3.15 -5.43 -23.00
N LYS A 355 -3.91 -4.99 -21.97
CA LYS A 355 -4.85 -5.88 -21.24
C LYS A 355 -5.89 -6.50 -22.17
N MET A 356 -6.44 -5.73 -23.11
CA MET A 356 -7.40 -6.22 -24.10
C MET A 356 -6.79 -7.26 -25.05
N LEU A 357 -5.51 -7.12 -25.43
CA LEU A 357 -4.80 -8.10 -26.24
C LEU A 357 -4.52 -9.41 -25.49
N CYS A 358 -4.50 -9.37 -24.16
CA CYS A 358 -4.41 -10.56 -23.30
C CYS A 358 -5.76 -11.22 -23.02
N ALA A 359 -6.88 -10.65 -23.48
CA ALA A 359 -8.21 -11.21 -23.29
C ALA A 359 -8.45 -12.44 -24.18
N ASP A 360 -9.31 -13.35 -23.70
CA ASP A 360 -9.68 -14.57 -24.43
C ASP A 360 -10.80 -14.33 -25.46
N ASP A 361 -11.66 -13.34 -25.21
CA ASP A 361 -12.76 -13.01 -26.14
C ASP A 361 -12.19 -12.26 -27.36
N GLU A 362 -12.30 -12.90 -28.53
CA GLU A 362 -11.80 -12.37 -29.80
C GLU A 362 -12.39 -11.00 -30.15
N ARG A 363 -13.62 -10.68 -29.70
CA ARG A 363 -14.25 -9.37 -29.95
C ARG A 363 -13.47 -8.25 -29.30
N ILE A 364 -12.97 -8.47 -28.08
CA ILE A 364 -12.15 -7.51 -27.33
C ILE A 364 -10.81 -7.30 -28.04
N VAL A 365 -10.16 -8.39 -28.44
CA VAL A 365 -8.88 -8.36 -29.16
C VAL A 365 -9.01 -7.62 -30.49
N ASN A 366 -10.07 -7.90 -31.27
CA ASN A 366 -10.30 -7.26 -32.56
C ASN A 366 -10.49 -5.74 -32.42
N VAL A 367 -11.12 -5.27 -31.35
CA VAL A 367 -11.24 -3.84 -31.06
C VAL A 367 -9.91 -3.24 -30.63
N ALA A 368 -9.12 -3.92 -29.80
CA ALA A 368 -7.79 -3.43 -29.42
C ALA A 368 -6.86 -3.24 -30.64
N LEU A 369 -7.03 -4.08 -31.65
CA LEU A 369 -6.28 -4.03 -32.92
C LEU A 369 -6.84 -3.03 -33.93
N SER A 370 -8.06 -2.52 -33.73
CA SER A 370 -8.64 -1.49 -34.62
C SER A 370 -7.83 -0.20 -34.54
N ASP A 371 -7.44 0.34 -35.70
CA ASP A 371 -6.58 1.54 -35.82
C ASP A 371 -5.17 1.41 -35.19
N MET A 372 -4.68 0.17 -35.01
CA MET A 372 -3.32 -0.09 -34.47
C MET A 372 -2.23 0.42 -35.42
N LYS A 373 -1.34 1.28 -34.92
CA LYS A 373 -0.15 1.73 -35.66
C LYS A 373 0.93 0.65 -35.66
N ARG A 374 1.81 0.69 -36.66
CA ARG A 374 2.86 -0.34 -36.84
C ARG A 374 3.89 -0.30 -35.70
N GLU A 375 4.21 0.90 -35.24
CA GLU A 375 5.15 1.14 -34.14
C GLU A 375 4.58 0.62 -32.81
N ASP A 376 3.28 0.79 -32.57
CA ASP A 376 2.60 0.31 -31.38
C ASP A 376 2.48 -1.22 -31.38
N ALA A 377 2.21 -1.83 -32.53
CA ALA A 377 2.22 -3.29 -32.69
C ALA A 377 3.60 -3.88 -32.32
N LEU A 378 4.70 -3.20 -32.69
CA LEU A 378 6.06 -3.62 -32.38
C LEU A 378 6.40 -3.53 -30.88
N ARG A 379 5.78 -2.57 -30.16
CA ARG A 379 5.90 -2.45 -28.71
C ARG A 379 5.04 -3.48 -27.99
N PHE A 380 3.78 -3.64 -28.42
CA PHE A 380 2.83 -4.55 -27.76
C PHE A 380 3.17 -6.03 -27.94
N VAL A 381 3.81 -6.44 -29.04
CA VAL A 381 4.27 -7.83 -29.21
C VAL A 381 5.32 -8.24 -28.16
N GLN A 382 5.96 -7.26 -27.51
CA GLN A 382 6.91 -7.49 -26.41
C GLN A 382 6.21 -7.60 -25.04
N SER A 383 4.89 -7.45 -24.98
CA SER A 383 4.11 -7.67 -23.75
C SER A 383 3.94 -9.15 -23.48
N PHE A 384 3.88 -9.54 -22.21
CA PHE A 384 3.60 -10.90 -21.76
C PHE A 384 2.09 -11.15 -21.65
N GLY A 385 1.68 -12.42 -21.75
CA GLY A 385 0.28 -12.84 -21.55
C GLY A 385 -0.62 -12.75 -22.78
N LEU A 386 -0.05 -12.43 -23.95
CA LEU A 386 -0.79 -12.42 -25.21
C LEU A 386 -1.28 -13.82 -25.60
N THR A 387 -2.52 -13.91 -26.10
CA THR A 387 -3.09 -15.16 -26.62
C THR A 387 -2.50 -15.47 -28.00
N SER A 388 -2.55 -16.75 -28.41
CA SER A 388 -2.09 -17.16 -29.76
C SER A 388 -2.85 -16.41 -30.87
N TYR A 389 -4.15 -16.15 -30.65
CA TYR A 389 -4.99 -15.36 -31.56
C TYR A 389 -4.46 -13.92 -31.69
N SER A 390 -4.25 -13.23 -30.55
CA SER A 390 -3.73 -11.86 -30.53
C SER A 390 -2.36 -11.74 -31.19
N CYS A 391 -1.45 -12.65 -30.87
CA CYS A 391 -0.12 -12.71 -31.49
C CYS A 391 -0.21 -12.88 -33.01
N SER A 392 -1.04 -13.81 -33.49
CA SER A 392 -1.18 -14.06 -34.93
C SER A 392 -1.69 -12.84 -35.70
N LYS A 393 -2.59 -12.05 -35.10
CA LYS A 393 -3.07 -10.80 -35.70
C LYS A 393 -2.02 -9.67 -35.63
N LEU A 394 -1.31 -9.53 -34.51
CA LEU A 394 -0.19 -8.59 -34.40
C LEU A 394 0.89 -8.90 -35.44
N PHE A 395 1.23 -10.17 -35.62
CA PHE A 395 2.18 -10.64 -36.60
C PHE A 395 1.79 -10.27 -38.03
N ALA A 396 0.50 -10.39 -38.37
CA ALA A 396 0.01 -9.94 -39.67
C ALA A 396 0.21 -8.44 -39.90
N ILE A 397 0.10 -7.61 -38.86
CA ILE A 397 0.41 -6.16 -38.92
C ILE A 397 1.92 -5.96 -39.10
N LEU A 398 2.75 -6.68 -38.34
CA LEU A 398 4.22 -6.59 -38.43
C LEU A 398 4.74 -6.99 -39.81
N ASP A 399 4.13 -7.97 -40.47
CA ASP A 399 4.50 -8.38 -41.84
C ASP A 399 4.29 -7.28 -42.89
N THR A 400 3.49 -6.25 -42.57
CA THR A 400 3.30 -5.06 -43.42
C THR A 400 4.40 -4.01 -43.27
N ILE A 401 5.30 -4.15 -42.27
CA ILE A 401 6.42 -3.22 -42.08
C ILE A 401 7.44 -3.44 -43.18
N THR A 402 7.72 -2.40 -43.96
CA THR A 402 8.61 -2.44 -45.13
C THR A 402 9.98 -1.83 -44.87
N SER A 403 10.08 -0.80 -44.01
CA SER A 403 11.35 -0.16 -43.66
C SER A 403 11.71 -0.44 -42.19
N LEU A 404 12.96 -0.88 -41.98
CA LEU A 404 13.53 -1.19 -40.66
C LEU A 404 14.79 -0.34 -40.45
N GLU A 405 14.61 0.92 -40.09
CA GLU A 405 15.68 1.92 -39.93
C GLU A 405 15.68 2.56 -38.55
N GLY A 406 16.86 2.97 -38.08
CA GLY A 406 17.04 3.65 -36.79
C GLY A 406 16.47 2.89 -35.60
N ASP A 407 15.69 3.58 -34.78
CA ASP A 407 15.08 3.06 -33.54
C ASP A 407 14.12 1.88 -33.80
N VAL A 408 13.48 1.83 -34.97
CA VAL A 408 12.57 0.73 -35.35
C VAL A 408 13.34 -0.58 -35.51
N LEU A 409 14.59 -0.54 -35.98
CA LEU A 409 15.44 -1.73 -36.10
C LEU A 409 15.84 -2.28 -34.73
N TYR A 410 16.11 -1.40 -33.75
CA TYR A 410 16.43 -1.80 -32.39
C TYR A 410 15.23 -2.51 -31.73
N GLU A 411 14.05 -1.90 -31.80
CA GLU A 411 12.82 -2.50 -31.28
C GLU A 411 12.45 -3.80 -32.02
N ALA A 412 12.71 -3.89 -33.33
CA ALA A 412 12.50 -5.11 -34.11
C ALA A 412 13.38 -6.27 -33.65
N ARG A 413 14.64 -6.01 -33.28
CA ARG A 413 15.53 -7.04 -32.72
C ARG A 413 15.04 -7.56 -31.38
N LYS A 414 14.52 -6.68 -30.53
CA LYS A 414 13.94 -7.06 -29.23
C LYS A 414 12.65 -7.87 -29.43
N ALA A 415 11.75 -7.38 -30.27
CA ALA A 415 10.49 -8.04 -30.63
C ALA A 415 10.69 -9.44 -31.23
N ALA A 416 11.76 -9.66 -32.01
CA ALA A 416 12.03 -10.96 -32.63
C ALA A 416 12.13 -12.13 -31.63
N ARG A 417 12.63 -11.87 -30.41
CA ARG A 417 12.71 -12.89 -29.35
C ARG A 417 11.32 -13.31 -28.89
N PHE A 418 10.43 -12.33 -28.67
CA PHE A 418 9.03 -12.57 -28.29
C PHE A 418 8.26 -13.26 -29.41
N ILE A 419 8.42 -12.81 -30.66
CA ILE A 419 7.76 -13.43 -31.83
C ILE A 419 8.12 -14.92 -31.90
N ARG A 420 9.40 -15.28 -31.80
CA ARG A 420 9.83 -16.69 -31.82
C ARG A 420 9.23 -17.48 -30.66
N ALA A 421 9.22 -16.94 -29.45
CA ALA A 421 8.62 -17.58 -28.28
C ALA A 421 7.11 -17.82 -28.46
N TYR A 422 6.38 -16.83 -28.99
CA TYR A 422 4.95 -16.96 -29.25
C TYR A 422 4.63 -17.94 -30.40
N LYS A 423 5.48 -18.02 -31.43
CA LYS A 423 5.34 -19.03 -32.49
C LYS A 423 5.52 -20.46 -31.96
N LEU A 424 6.43 -20.67 -31.01
CA LEU A 424 6.57 -21.97 -30.32
C LEU A 424 5.31 -22.35 -29.53
N ARG A 425 4.55 -21.34 -29.04
CA ARG A 425 3.25 -21.52 -28.38
C ARG A 425 2.06 -21.59 -29.35
N GLY A 426 2.31 -21.69 -30.66
CA GLY A 426 1.28 -21.91 -31.68
C GLY A 426 0.75 -20.66 -32.39
N ALA A 427 1.36 -19.49 -32.22
CA ALA A 427 1.01 -18.30 -32.99
C ALA A 427 1.54 -18.37 -34.44
N VAL A 428 0.81 -17.80 -35.41
CA VAL A 428 1.08 -17.93 -36.85
C VAL A 428 1.36 -16.55 -37.49
N GLY A 429 2.34 -16.46 -38.41
CA GLY A 429 2.71 -15.23 -39.12
C GLY A 429 4.08 -14.65 -38.72
N ALA A 430 4.35 -13.40 -39.11
CA ALA A 430 5.61 -12.67 -38.88
C ALA A 430 6.83 -13.25 -39.64
N ASP A 431 6.60 -14.13 -40.61
CA ASP A 431 7.67 -14.76 -41.40
C ASP A 431 8.39 -13.71 -42.27
N LYS A 432 7.63 -12.85 -42.97
CA LYS A 432 8.21 -11.81 -43.81
C LYS A 432 8.95 -10.76 -42.98
N PHE A 433 8.43 -10.45 -41.79
CA PHE A 433 9.09 -9.56 -40.84
C PHE A 433 10.44 -10.12 -40.37
N LEU A 434 10.49 -11.41 -39.97
CA LEU A 434 11.72 -12.06 -39.52
C LEU A 434 12.74 -12.22 -40.64
N GLU A 435 12.31 -12.57 -41.86
CA GLU A 435 13.17 -12.65 -43.04
C GLU A 435 13.85 -11.30 -43.31
N ARG A 436 13.08 -10.21 -43.37
CA ARG A 436 13.64 -8.85 -43.59
C ARG A 436 14.60 -8.42 -42.48
N LEU A 437 14.30 -8.77 -41.24
CA LEU A 437 15.20 -8.48 -40.12
C LEU A 437 16.53 -9.23 -40.28
N SER A 438 16.49 -10.49 -40.72
CA SER A 438 17.68 -11.28 -40.98
C SER A 438 18.49 -10.75 -42.17
N GLU A 439 17.83 -10.37 -43.28
CA GLU A 439 18.48 -9.76 -44.45
C GLU A 439 19.20 -8.46 -44.10
N ARG A 440 18.57 -7.59 -43.30
CA ARG A 440 19.17 -6.34 -42.81
C ARG A 440 20.36 -6.60 -41.88
N GLN A 441 20.30 -7.63 -41.03
CA GLN A 441 21.42 -8.02 -40.18
C GLN A 441 22.61 -8.49 -41.03
N SER A 442 22.35 -9.31 -42.06
CA SER A 442 23.37 -9.76 -43.02
C SER A 442 23.97 -8.62 -43.84
N GLN A 443 23.17 -7.63 -44.27
CA GLN A 443 23.65 -6.45 -44.99
C GLN A 443 24.50 -5.52 -44.10
N SER A 444 24.16 -5.39 -42.81
CA SER A 444 24.99 -4.64 -41.85
C SER A 444 26.34 -5.32 -41.56
N ALA A 445 26.42 -6.64 -41.71
CA ALA A 445 27.66 -7.41 -41.59
C ALA A 445 28.55 -7.28 -42.86
N LEU A 446 27.95 -7.19 -44.06
CA LEU A 446 28.67 -6.99 -45.33
C LEU A 446 29.25 -5.58 -45.49
N GLY A 447 28.72 -4.58 -44.79
CA GLY A 447 29.22 -3.19 -44.81
C GLY A 447 30.41 -2.92 -43.88
N LYS A 448 30.81 -3.88 -43.06
CA LYS A 448 31.98 -3.81 -42.16
C LYS A 448 33.05 -4.81 -42.62
N MET A 449 33.63 -4.58 -43.80
CA MET A 449 34.94 -5.15 -44.17
C MET A 449 36.00 -4.06 -44.04
N GLU A 450 36.27 -3.60 -42.83
CA GLU A 450 37.63 -3.26 -42.42
C GLU A 450 37.87 -3.96 -41.08
N VAL A 451 39.08 -4.50 -40.97
CA VAL A 451 39.53 -5.45 -39.97
C VAL A 451 39.19 -4.97 -38.56
N ASP A 452 38.32 -5.70 -37.88
CA ASP A 452 38.53 -6.08 -36.50
C ASP A 452 38.19 -7.56 -36.40
N ALA A 453 39.23 -8.35 -36.19
CA ALA A 453 39.11 -9.73 -35.80
C ALA A 453 38.51 -9.79 -34.38
N GLU A 454 37.71 -10.82 -34.14
CA GLU A 454 37.17 -11.23 -32.83
C GLU A 454 35.88 -10.54 -32.35
N ASP A 455 34.75 -10.83 -33.02
CA ASP A 455 33.49 -11.08 -32.31
C ASP A 455 33.39 -12.59 -32.01
N GLU A 456 34.36 -13.12 -31.27
CA GLU A 456 34.07 -14.27 -30.42
C GLU A 456 33.06 -13.78 -29.38
N ILE A 457 31.94 -14.49 -29.27
CA ILE A 457 30.96 -14.26 -28.20
C ILE A 457 31.69 -14.53 -26.89
N GLN A 458 32.27 -13.50 -26.29
CA GLN A 458 32.63 -13.52 -24.88
C GLN A 458 31.30 -13.51 -24.13
N ILE A 459 30.91 -14.69 -23.64
CA ILE A 459 30.07 -14.76 -22.44
C ILE A 459 30.91 -14.08 -21.36
N VAL A 460 30.70 -12.78 -21.18
CA VAL A 460 31.20 -12.07 -20.02
C VAL A 460 30.42 -12.63 -18.85
N LEU A 461 30.92 -13.72 -18.26
CA LEU A 461 30.61 -14.09 -16.90
C LEU A 461 31.02 -12.89 -16.07
N LYS A 462 30.07 -12.00 -15.79
CA LYS A 462 30.26 -11.03 -14.73
C LYS A 462 30.54 -11.85 -13.47
N ASP A 463 31.61 -11.51 -12.77
CA ASP A 463 31.85 -12.09 -11.46
C ASP A 463 30.55 -11.96 -10.65
N PRO A 464 30.10 -13.03 -9.97
CA PRO A 464 28.92 -12.94 -9.14
C PRO A 464 29.13 -11.79 -8.14
N PRO A 465 28.09 -10.99 -7.84
CA PRO A 465 28.20 -9.91 -6.87
C PRO A 465 28.83 -10.50 -5.60
N ARG A 466 29.88 -9.87 -5.06
CA ARG A 466 30.40 -10.31 -3.77
C ARG A 466 29.31 -10.05 -2.75
N PHE A 467 29.25 -10.83 -1.66
CA PHE A 467 28.23 -10.62 -0.63
C PHE A 467 28.21 -9.17 -0.10
N GLY A 468 29.36 -8.46 -0.17
CA GLY A 468 29.48 -7.04 0.16
C GLY A 468 28.89 -6.05 -0.86
N ASP A 469 28.49 -6.49 -2.06
CA ASP A 469 27.94 -5.64 -3.13
C ASP A 469 26.39 -5.56 -3.09
N ILE A 470 25.75 -6.43 -2.30
CA ILE A 470 24.27 -6.50 -2.14
C ILE A 470 23.75 -5.32 -1.32
N TYR A 471 24.60 -4.77 -0.47
CA TYR A 471 24.43 -3.43 0.06
C TYR A 471 25.24 -2.50 -0.84
N PRO A 472 24.63 -1.49 -1.49
CA PRO A 472 25.42 -0.30 -1.70
C PRO A 472 25.82 0.12 -0.29
N LYS A 473 27.09 -0.07 0.07
CA LYS A 473 27.70 0.92 0.91
C LYS A 473 27.56 2.20 0.10
N GLU A 474 26.49 2.95 0.35
CA GLU A 474 26.70 4.37 0.48
C GLU A 474 27.78 4.49 1.56
N GLU A 475 29.05 4.43 1.13
CA GLU A 475 30.02 5.36 1.66
C GLU A 475 29.51 6.74 1.24
N THR A 476 28.38 7.16 1.83
CA THR A 476 28.28 8.52 2.29
C THR A 476 29.54 8.66 3.12
N ILE A 477 30.51 9.36 2.54
CA ILE A 477 31.61 9.93 3.31
C ILE A 477 30.89 10.91 4.24
N ILE A 478 30.36 10.37 5.33
CA ILE A 478 29.81 11.16 6.42
C ILE A 478 31.03 11.96 6.89
N PRO A 479 31.00 13.30 6.83
CA PRO A 479 32.15 14.10 7.23
C PRO A 479 32.54 13.67 8.65
N SER A 480 33.78 13.22 8.82
CA SER A 480 34.31 12.78 10.11
C SER A 480 34.29 13.98 11.05
N ILE A 481 33.32 14.00 11.95
CA ILE A 481 33.26 14.96 13.06
C ILE A 481 34.10 14.43 14.21
N SER A 482 34.71 15.31 14.99
CA SER A 482 35.46 14.85 16.18
C SER A 482 34.51 14.28 17.24
N VAL A 483 35.05 13.49 18.17
CA VAL A 483 34.27 12.93 19.30
C VAL A 483 33.64 14.06 20.13
N GLU A 484 34.36 15.17 20.32
CA GLU A 484 33.87 16.34 21.04
C GLU A 484 32.73 17.05 20.30
N GLU A 485 32.82 17.16 18.97
CA GLU A 485 31.78 17.75 18.12
C GLU A 485 30.53 16.87 18.08
N ALA A 486 30.67 15.55 17.99
CA ALA A 486 29.56 14.61 18.02
C ALA A 486 28.79 14.68 19.36
N VAL A 487 29.51 14.67 20.47
CA VAL A 487 28.91 14.79 21.82
C VAL A 487 28.26 16.16 22.00
N HIS A 488 28.86 17.24 21.48
CA HIS A 488 28.26 18.58 21.52
C HIS A 488 26.97 18.66 20.68
N CYS A 489 26.96 18.08 19.47
CA CYS A 489 25.77 18.01 18.63
C CYS A 489 24.64 17.24 19.30
N ILE A 490 24.95 16.11 19.95
CA ILE A 490 23.97 15.31 20.70
C ILE A 490 23.43 16.09 21.92
N ASP A 491 24.29 16.80 22.66
CA ASP A 491 23.86 17.63 23.81
C ASP A 491 22.92 18.76 23.39
N VAL A 492 23.24 19.46 22.29
CA VAL A 492 22.43 20.56 21.75
C VAL A 492 21.10 20.03 21.22
N ALA A 493 21.12 18.97 20.40
CA ALA A 493 19.92 18.38 19.82
C ALA A 493 18.94 17.87 20.90
N LEU A 494 19.45 17.19 21.93
CA LEU A 494 18.64 16.70 23.05
C LEU A 494 18.14 17.84 23.95
N SER A 495 18.88 18.94 24.07
CA SER A 495 18.48 20.10 24.89
C SER A 495 17.46 21.00 24.18
N GLU A 496 17.57 21.16 22.86
CA GLU A 496 16.70 22.02 22.04
C GLU A 496 15.53 21.26 21.40
N ASN A 497 15.51 19.93 21.50
CA ASN A 497 14.51 19.05 20.89
C ASN A 497 14.39 19.24 19.36
N ASN A 498 15.52 19.44 18.70
CA ASN A 498 15.61 19.69 17.26
C ASN A 498 16.57 18.68 16.60
N PHE A 499 16.02 17.81 15.75
CA PHE A 499 16.72 16.69 15.12
C PHE A 499 16.72 16.77 13.58
N ASP A 500 16.20 17.86 13.03
CA ASP A 500 16.04 18.06 11.58
C ASP A 500 17.34 18.46 10.87
N ASP A 501 18.41 18.71 11.63
CA ASP A 501 19.72 19.06 11.09
C ASP A 501 20.50 17.77 10.79
N GLY A 502 21.04 17.62 9.57
CA GLY A 502 21.78 16.42 9.14
C GLY A 502 22.97 16.02 10.03
N ARG A 503 23.35 16.90 10.96
CA ARG A 503 24.36 16.69 12.00
C ARG A 503 23.95 15.67 13.07
N TRP A 504 22.65 15.51 13.37
CA TRP A 504 22.17 14.51 14.34
C TRP A 504 22.45 13.08 13.84
N TYR A 505 22.08 12.81 12.59
CA TYR A 505 22.33 11.51 11.95
C TYR A 505 23.84 11.23 11.78
N THR A 506 24.62 12.27 11.48
CA THR A 506 26.10 12.19 11.42
C THR A 506 26.69 11.81 12.80
N ALA A 507 26.20 12.41 13.88
CA ALA A 507 26.64 12.11 15.24
C ALA A 507 26.21 10.73 15.71
N LEU A 508 25.00 10.27 15.39
CA LEU A 508 24.55 8.90 15.66
C LEU A 508 25.42 7.86 14.94
N ALA A 509 25.75 8.11 13.66
CA ALA A 509 26.62 7.22 12.89
C ALA A 509 28.03 7.12 13.49
N GLU A 510 28.58 8.21 14.02
CA GLU A 510 29.88 8.21 14.73
C GLU A 510 29.80 7.44 16.05
N VAL A 511 28.70 7.57 16.81
CA VAL A 511 28.45 6.80 18.04
C VAL A 511 28.41 5.30 17.75
N MET A 512 27.83 4.87 16.62
CA MET A 512 27.78 3.46 16.21
C MET A 512 29.12 2.89 15.73
N GLN A 513 30.10 3.75 15.42
CA GLN A 513 31.40 3.35 14.87
C GLN A 513 32.55 3.51 15.87
N ASN A 514 32.43 4.44 16.83
CA ASN A 514 33.50 4.82 17.75
C ASN A 514 33.13 4.60 19.22
N ALA A 515 33.80 3.63 19.85
CA ALA A 515 33.54 3.26 21.24
C ALA A 515 33.86 4.37 22.25
N GLU A 516 34.81 5.27 21.96
CA GLU A 516 35.12 6.40 22.85
C GLU A 516 34.00 7.44 22.82
N CYS A 517 33.40 7.67 21.65
CA CYS A 517 32.23 8.54 21.48
C CYS A 517 31.01 7.97 22.23
N ALA A 518 30.71 6.68 22.06
CA ALA A 518 29.62 6.01 22.78
C ALA A 518 29.78 6.13 24.32
N ARG A 519 31.00 5.97 24.84
CA ARG A 519 31.29 6.14 26.27
C ARG A 519 31.11 7.60 26.73
N ALA A 520 31.53 8.57 25.93
CA ALA A 520 31.33 9.99 26.21
C ALA A 520 29.84 10.37 26.23
N VAL A 521 29.04 9.78 25.34
CA VAL A 521 27.57 9.94 25.34
C VAL A 521 26.94 9.33 26.59
N VAL A 522 27.33 8.11 27.00
CA VAL A 522 26.86 7.52 28.27
C VAL A 522 27.23 8.40 29.46
N ALA A 523 28.43 8.98 29.47
CA ALA A 523 28.84 9.94 30.50
C ALA A 523 28.00 11.23 30.49
N LEU A 524 27.62 11.72 29.30
CA LEU A 524 26.75 12.88 29.14
C LEU A 524 25.34 12.60 29.67
N LEU A 525 24.76 11.46 29.33
CA LEU A 525 23.44 11.03 29.81
C LEU A 525 23.42 10.79 31.33
N LYS A 526 24.52 10.27 31.90
CA LYS A 526 24.71 10.22 33.37
C LYS A 526 24.73 11.60 34.01
N ARG A 527 25.38 12.58 33.37
CA ARG A 527 25.53 13.96 33.87
C ARG A 527 24.22 14.76 33.76
N LYS A 528 23.44 14.54 32.69
CA LYS A 528 22.15 15.22 32.42
C LYS A 528 21.01 14.21 32.22
N PRO A 529 20.52 13.58 33.30
CA PRO A 529 19.51 12.53 33.23
C PRO A 529 18.11 13.04 32.85
N SER A 530 17.86 14.35 32.87
CA SER A 530 16.63 14.96 32.36
C SER A 530 16.44 14.78 30.85
N LEU A 531 17.54 14.57 30.11
CA LEU A 531 17.50 14.35 28.66
C LEU A 531 16.89 12.98 28.30
N LEU A 532 16.81 12.05 29.26
CA LEU A 532 16.25 10.71 29.08
C LEU A 532 14.71 10.70 28.97
N ASN A 533 14.06 11.84 29.22
CA ASN A 533 12.60 11.95 29.14
C ASN A 533 12.09 12.07 27.70
N ASN A 534 12.98 12.32 26.73
CA ASN A 534 12.64 12.37 25.32
C ASN A 534 12.88 11.01 24.67
N PHE A 535 11.91 10.10 24.83
CA PHE A 535 12.04 8.71 24.41
C PHE A 535 12.37 8.54 22.92
N VAL A 536 11.71 9.33 22.05
CA VAL A 536 11.84 9.24 20.59
C VAL A 536 13.27 9.48 20.11
N ALA A 537 14.02 10.35 20.77
CA ALA A 537 15.41 10.64 20.43
C ALA A 537 16.42 9.75 21.18
N ILE A 538 16.06 9.29 22.37
CA ILE A 538 16.92 8.50 23.25
C ILE A 538 16.95 7.03 22.85
N GLU A 539 15.84 6.48 22.38
CA GLU A 539 15.76 5.08 21.93
C GLU A 539 16.78 4.77 20.81
N PRO A 540 16.83 5.53 19.68
CA PRO A 540 17.86 5.32 18.65
C PRO A 540 19.29 5.50 19.17
N LEU A 541 19.51 6.43 20.09
CA LEU A 541 20.82 6.69 20.68
C LEU A 541 21.29 5.56 21.60
N LEU A 542 20.38 4.96 22.37
CA LEU A 542 20.66 3.82 23.23
C LEU A 542 20.96 2.55 22.40
N PHE A 543 20.20 2.30 21.33
CA PHE A 543 20.50 1.23 20.39
C PHE A 543 21.83 1.44 19.67
N ALA A 544 22.17 2.68 19.30
CA ALA A 544 23.47 3.01 18.71
C ALA A 544 24.65 2.71 19.65
N VAL A 545 24.48 2.98 20.95
CA VAL A 545 25.48 2.66 21.99
C VAL A 545 25.56 1.14 22.23
N ASP A 546 24.43 0.45 22.29
CA ASP A 546 24.36 -0.99 22.53
C ASP A 546 24.99 -1.82 21.40
N ALA A 547 24.88 -1.36 20.15
CA ALA A 547 25.53 -1.99 18.99
C ALA A 547 27.06 -2.15 19.11
N LEU A 548 27.72 -1.37 19.98
CA LEU A 548 29.16 -1.45 20.26
C LEU A 548 29.52 -2.14 21.58
N LYS A 549 28.54 -2.57 22.38
CA LYS A 549 28.72 -3.19 23.70
C LYS A 549 29.61 -4.44 23.67
N GLU A 550 29.41 -5.32 22.69
CA GLU A 550 30.21 -6.55 22.54
C GLU A 550 31.62 -6.30 21.99
N LYS A 551 31.85 -5.15 21.33
CA LYS A 551 33.15 -4.78 20.76
C LYS A 551 34.07 -4.07 21.77
N SER A 552 33.53 -3.54 22.87
CA SER A 552 34.27 -2.75 23.86
C SER A 552 33.89 -3.12 25.30
N ALA A 553 34.73 -3.96 25.94
CA ALA A 553 34.59 -4.32 27.35
C ALA A 553 34.38 -3.14 28.33
N PRO A 554 35.07 -1.98 28.19
CA PRO A 554 34.84 -0.88 29.11
C PRO A 554 33.51 -0.13 28.85
N LEU A 555 32.98 -0.14 27.63
CA LEU A 555 31.64 0.40 27.34
C LEU A 555 30.54 -0.47 27.95
N LYS A 556 30.69 -1.80 27.89
CA LYS A 556 29.77 -2.77 28.54
C LYS A 556 29.64 -2.51 30.05
N ASN A 557 30.76 -2.28 30.73
CA ASN A 557 30.77 -1.91 32.16
C ASN A 557 30.14 -0.53 32.40
N ASP A 558 30.38 0.45 31.53
CA ASP A 558 29.79 1.79 31.67
C ASP A 558 28.27 1.77 31.47
N LEU A 559 27.77 0.91 30.57
CA LEU A 559 26.35 0.71 30.28
C LEU A 559 25.64 -0.03 31.43
N HIS A 560 26.24 -1.08 31.98
CA HIS A 560 25.73 -1.75 33.19
C HIS A 560 25.63 -0.76 34.36
N ASN A 561 26.70 0.02 34.60
CA ASN A 561 26.69 1.08 35.61
C ASN A 561 25.67 2.19 35.31
N PHE A 562 25.33 2.41 34.04
CA PHE A 562 24.30 3.36 33.64
C PHE A 562 22.89 2.84 33.91
N SER A 563 22.61 1.59 33.54
CA SER A 563 21.35 0.90 33.81
C SER A 563 21.04 0.90 35.32
N VAL A 564 22.01 0.51 36.14
CA VAL A 564 21.90 0.55 37.62
C VAL A 564 21.68 1.96 38.16
N PHE A 565 22.26 2.99 37.53
CA PHE A 565 22.06 4.40 37.91
C PHE A 565 20.66 4.90 37.55
N VAL A 566 20.16 4.56 36.36
CA VAL A 566 18.83 4.96 35.85
C VAL A 566 17.72 4.25 36.62
N ALA A 567 17.88 2.96 36.94
CA ALA A 567 16.91 2.18 37.72
C ALA A 567 16.64 2.78 39.13
N LYS A 568 17.60 3.52 39.70
CA LYS A 568 17.46 4.17 41.02
C LYS A 568 16.77 5.53 40.97
N LYS A 569 16.47 6.07 39.79
CA LYS A 569 15.84 7.40 39.64
C LYS A 569 14.36 7.28 39.30
N ALA A 570 13.53 7.88 40.16
CA ALA A 570 12.07 7.86 40.02
C ALA A 570 11.55 8.71 38.83
N ASN A 571 12.28 9.75 38.42
CA ASN A 571 11.83 10.74 37.43
C ASN A 571 12.20 10.41 35.96
N ILE A 572 12.58 9.16 35.67
CA ILE A 572 12.92 8.69 34.32
C ILE A 572 11.84 7.71 33.89
N SER A 573 11.42 7.77 32.61
CA SER A 573 10.35 6.94 32.07
C SER A 573 10.64 5.45 32.20
N ASP A 574 9.60 4.66 32.44
CA ASP A 574 9.73 3.22 32.64
C ASP A 574 10.13 2.50 31.35
N GLU A 575 9.83 3.05 30.16
CA GLU A 575 10.28 2.46 28.89
C GLU A 575 11.82 2.51 28.74
N VAL A 576 12.47 3.60 29.18
CA VAL A 576 13.95 3.70 29.16
C VAL A 576 14.58 2.73 30.16
N LYS A 577 13.92 2.50 31.30
CA LYS A 577 14.38 1.54 32.30
C LYS A 577 14.25 0.11 31.80
N GLU A 578 13.18 -0.22 31.07
CA GLU A 578 13.01 -1.54 30.46
C GLU A 578 14.05 -1.79 29.37
N ILE A 579 14.28 -0.84 28.45
CA ILE A 579 15.32 -1.00 27.40
C ILE A 579 16.72 -1.23 28.01
N LEU A 580 17.09 -0.44 29.02
CA LEU A 580 18.38 -0.60 29.72
C LEU A 580 18.45 -1.88 30.56
N LYS A 581 17.30 -2.44 30.94
CA LYS A 581 17.20 -3.71 31.67
C LYS A 581 17.28 -4.89 30.70
N ASP A 582 16.69 -4.80 29.52
CA ASP A 582 16.81 -5.79 28.45
C ASP A 582 18.26 -5.90 27.98
N PHE A 583 18.97 -4.77 27.86
CA PHE A 583 20.41 -4.78 27.60
C PHE A 583 21.24 -5.45 28.72
N ASP A 584 20.73 -5.59 29.93
CA ASP A 584 21.41 -6.28 31.04
C ASP A 584 20.92 -7.74 31.21
N GLU A 585 19.64 -8.04 30.89
CA GLU A 585 19.00 -9.36 31.06
C GLU A 585 19.42 -10.39 30.01
N GLU A 586 20.03 -9.98 28.90
CA GLU A 586 20.79 -10.87 28.00
C GLU A 586 21.91 -11.66 28.72
N VAL A 587 22.25 -11.30 29.97
CA VAL A 587 23.24 -12.00 30.81
C VAL A 587 22.62 -13.11 31.68
N SER A 588 21.29 -13.29 31.75
CA SER A 588 20.70 -14.19 32.79
C SER A 588 19.50 -15.06 32.40
N SER A 589 19.27 -15.32 31.11
CA SER A 589 18.24 -16.28 30.66
C SER A 589 18.78 -17.36 29.72
N GLU A 590 19.74 -18.16 30.21
CA GLU A 590 19.86 -19.55 29.76
C GLU A 590 18.68 -20.36 30.31
N THR A 591 17.51 -20.25 29.66
CA THR A 591 16.48 -21.29 29.71
C THR A 591 16.61 -22.09 28.42
N THR A 592 17.16 -23.29 28.58
CA THR A 592 17.31 -24.34 27.59
C THR A 592 15.96 -24.82 27.04
N ALA A 593 15.47 -24.15 25.99
CA ALA A 593 15.00 -24.91 24.84
C ALA A 593 16.25 -25.20 24.01
N GLU A 594 16.62 -26.47 23.82
CA GLU A 594 17.74 -26.86 22.95
C GLU A 594 17.53 -26.27 21.56
N ARG A 595 18.20 -25.14 21.27
CA ARG A 595 18.24 -24.53 19.95
C ARG A 595 19.06 -25.45 19.05
N PRO A 596 18.57 -25.83 17.85
CA PRO A 596 19.36 -26.64 16.95
C PRO A 596 20.61 -25.84 16.55
N SER A 597 21.77 -26.47 16.72
CA SER A 597 23.02 -25.97 16.13
C SER A 597 22.79 -25.71 14.64
N ILE A 598 23.47 -24.72 14.05
CA ILE A 598 23.42 -24.46 12.59
C ILE A 598 23.70 -25.76 11.79
N SER A 599 24.47 -26.68 12.37
CA SER A 599 24.74 -28.00 11.80
C SER A 599 23.52 -28.94 11.71
N ALA A 600 22.48 -28.74 12.53
CA ALA A 600 21.27 -29.57 12.61
C ALA A 600 20.10 -29.05 11.76
N LEU A 601 20.21 -27.86 11.17
CA LEU A 601 19.16 -27.25 10.33
C LEU A 601 19.10 -27.93 8.95
N SER A 602 17.87 -28.16 8.46
CA SER A 602 17.64 -28.65 7.09
C SER A 602 17.78 -27.53 6.06
N ALA A 603 17.92 -27.87 4.77
CA ALA A 603 17.99 -26.88 3.70
C ALA A 603 16.72 -26.03 3.60
N GLU A 604 15.54 -26.60 3.91
CA GLU A 604 14.25 -25.89 3.93
C GLU A 604 14.18 -24.88 5.08
N ASP A 605 14.61 -25.28 6.28
CA ASP A 605 14.61 -24.39 7.46
C ASP A 605 15.54 -23.19 7.26
N ILE A 606 16.70 -23.42 6.63
CA ILE A 606 17.66 -22.35 6.32
C ILE A 606 17.05 -21.36 5.33
N LEU A 607 16.38 -21.82 4.27
CA LEU A 607 15.75 -20.94 3.29
C LEU A 607 14.58 -20.15 3.89
N ASN A 608 13.80 -20.76 4.77
CA ASN A 608 12.72 -20.06 5.50
C ASN A 608 13.26 -18.97 6.43
N LEU A 609 14.34 -19.25 7.16
CA LEU A 609 15.00 -18.25 8.01
C LEU A 609 15.55 -17.08 7.18
N LEU A 610 16.17 -17.37 6.03
CA LEU A 610 16.66 -16.35 5.09
C LEU A 610 15.53 -15.57 4.41
N ALA A 611 14.32 -16.14 4.30
CA ALA A 611 13.14 -15.48 3.73
C ALA A 611 12.45 -14.52 4.71
N SER A 612 12.48 -14.82 6.02
CA SER A 612 11.89 -13.98 7.06
C SER A 612 12.77 -12.76 7.39
N GLN A 613 12.20 -11.56 7.46
CA GLN A 613 12.91 -10.32 7.83
C GLN A 613 13.43 -10.28 9.28
N SER A 614 13.26 -11.35 10.06
CA SER A 614 13.69 -11.49 11.45
C SER A 614 15.04 -12.19 11.60
N CYS A 615 15.99 -11.98 10.69
CA CYS A 615 17.31 -12.61 10.76
C CYS A 615 18.26 -11.83 11.67
N THR A 616 17.90 -11.65 12.94
CA THR A 616 18.73 -10.99 13.96
C THR A 616 19.51 -11.98 14.85
N GLU A 617 19.20 -13.28 14.78
CA GLU A 617 19.69 -14.28 15.76
C GLU A 617 20.75 -15.28 15.23
N TYR A 618 21.01 -15.34 13.91
CA TYR A 618 22.04 -16.21 13.30
C TYR A 618 22.92 -15.44 12.31
N ASP A 619 24.21 -15.79 12.22
CA ASP A 619 25.10 -15.23 11.19
C ASP A 619 24.64 -15.71 9.80
N THR A 620 24.14 -14.77 9.00
CA THR A 620 23.62 -15.00 7.64
C THR A 620 24.66 -15.66 6.74
N SER A 621 25.94 -15.33 6.92
CA SER A 621 27.03 -15.93 6.15
C SER A 621 27.25 -17.41 6.49
N ALA A 622 27.04 -17.79 7.76
CA ALA A 622 27.14 -19.17 8.22
C ALA A 622 25.97 -20.02 7.74
N LEU A 623 24.75 -19.46 7.74
CA LEU A 623 23.55 -20.11 7.20
C LEU A 623 23.68 -20.39 5.69
N ILE A 624 24.12 -19.40 4.92
CA ILE A 624 24.34 -19.54 3.47
C ILE A 624 25.44 -20.57 3.19
N SER A 625 26.54 -20.53 3.95
CA SER A 625 27.62 -21.52 3.81
C SER A 625 27.12 -22.93 4.12
N ARG A 626 26.28 -23.10 5.15
CA ARG A 626 25.67 -24.39 5.48
C ARG A 626 24.72 -24.86 4.38
N PHE A 627 23.91 -23.96 3.83
CA PHE A 627 23.04 -24.27 2.70
C PHE A 627 23.83 -24.80 1.49
N PHE A 628 24.96 -24.16 1.13
CA PHE A 628 25.80 -24.63 0.03
C PHE A 628 26.49 -25.97 0.31
N VAL A 629 26.70 -26.33 1.57
CA VAL A 629 27.17 -27.68 1.94
C VAL A 629 26.09 -28.73 1.74
N LEU A 630 24.83 -28.40 2.02
CA LEU A 630 23.68 -29.32 1.86
C LEU A 630 23.20 -29.41 0.41
N CYS A 631 23.27 -28.30 -0.35
CA CYS A 631 22.78 -28.18 -1.72
C CYS A 631 23.86 -27.52 -2.61
N PRO A 632 24.89 -28.28 -3.02
CA PRO A 632 26.02 -27.74 -3.79
C PRO A 632 25.62 -27.22 -5.18
N GLU A 633 24.61 -27.82 -5.81
CA GLU A 633 24.02 -27.33 -7.07
C GLU A 633 22.75 -26.48 -6.85
N LEU A 634 22.56 -25.89 -5.65
CA LEU A 634 21.38 -25.13 -5.20
C LEU A 634 20.08 -25.95 -5.08
N VAL A 635 19.96 -27.02 -5.86
CA VAL A 635 18.87 -27.98 -5.86
C VAL A 635 19.50 -29.38 -5.97
N PRO A 636 19.00 -30.40 -5.28
CA PRO A 636 19.54 -31.76 -5.39
C PRO A 636 19.49 -32.27 -6.85
N PRO A 637 20.55 -32.96 -7.32
CA PRO A 637 20.63 -33.49 -8.69
C PRO A 637 19.62 -34.63 -8.90
N VAL A 638 19.13 -34.79 -10.14
CA VAL A 638 18.32 -35.96 -10.52
C VAL A 638 19.29 -37.11 -10.78
N GLU A 639 19.38 -38.08 -9.88
CA GLU A 639 20.02 -39.35 -10.23
C GLU A 639 19.05 -40.23 -11.01
N ASP A 640 19.57 -40.95 -12.01
CA ASP A 640 18.79 -41.78 -12.92
C ASP A 640 18.01 -42.87 -12.16
N ALA A 641 16.69 -42.70 -12.14
CA ALA A 641 15.65 -43.73 -12.10
C ALA A 641 15.93 -44.98 -11.24
N THR A 642 15.98 -44.87 -9.91
CA THR A 642 15.66 -46.03 -9.03
C THR A 642 15.03 -45.72 -7.66
N THR A 643 14.92 -44.46 -7.23
CA THR A 643 14.21 -44.09 -5.98
C THR A 643 13.15 -43.03 -6.27
N GLY A 644 11.88 -43.35 -6.00
CA GLY A 644 10.69 -42.65 -6.50
C GLY A 644 10.13 -41.58 -5.57
N ASP A 645 9.35 -40.67 -6.17
CA ASP A 645 8.43 -39.64 -5.64
C ASP A 645 8.90 -38.66 -4.54
N THR A 646 9.80 -39.03 -3.63
CA THR A 646 10.25 -38.17 -2.52
C THR A 646 11.19 -37.05 -2.97
N ASP A 647 12.13 -37.35 -3.87
CA ASP A 647 13.15 -36.38 -4.32
C ASP A 647 12.55 -35.27 -5.19
N TYR A 648 11.44 -35.56 -5.90
CA TYR A 648 10.70 -34.55 -6.67
C TYR A 648 9.94 -33.58 -5.76
N ALA A 649 9.40 -34.08 -4.64
CA ALA A 649 8.68 -33.26 -3.67
C ALA A 649 9.61 -32.32 -2.90
N GLU A 650 10.78 -32.80 -2.45
CA GLU A 650 11.80 -31.95 -1.81
C GLU A 650 12.34 -30.88 -2.78
N ARG A 651 12.58 -31.26 -4.03
CA ARG A 651 12.98 -30.32 -5.09
C ARG A 651 11.94 -29.23 -5.35
N SER A 652 10.67 -29.60 -5.44
CA SER A 652 9.57 -28.64 -5.64
C SER A 652 9.46 -27.66 -4.46
N LYS A 653 9.67 -28.14 -3.23
CA LYS A 653 9.67 -27.29 -2.02
C LYS A 653 10.84 -26.32 -2.00
N ILE A 654 12.07 -26.78 -2.25
CA ILE A 654 13.26 -25.92 -2.31
C ILE A 654 13.10 -24.84 -3.38
N LEU A 655 12.57 -25.20 -4.55
CA LEU A 655 12.24 -24.23 -5.61
C LEU A 655 11.17 -23.22 -5.17
N SER A 656 10.14 -23.68 -4.45
CA SER A 656 9.10 -22.78 -3.92
C SER A 656 9.66 -21.80 -2.88
N PHE A 657 10.62 -22.20 -2.05
CA PHE A 657 11.26 -21.31 -1.07
C PHE A 657 12.24 -20.34 -1.71
N LEU A 658 13.12 -20.83 -2.61
CA LEU A 658 14.09 -19.99 -3.32
C LEU A 658 13.41 -18.90 -4.15
N PHE A 659 12.35 -19.25 -4.88
CA PHE A 659 11.70 -18.32 -5.81
C PHE A 659 10.41 -17.72 -5.27
N GLY A 660 9.92 -18.10 -4.09
CA GLY A 660 8.63 -17.63 -3.57
C GLY A 660 8.68 -16.38 -2.71
N SER A 661 9.84 -16.05 -2.13
CA SER A 661 10.02 -14.88 -1.27
C SER A 661 11.03 -13.90 -1.85
N ARG A 662 10.78 -12.60 -1.73
CA ARG A 662 11.70 -11.52 -2.15
C ARG A 662 12.63 -11.11 -1.01
N SER A 663 13.57 -11.97 -0.67
CA SER A 663 14.67 -11.66 0.26
C SER A 663 15.96 -11.42 -0.51
N CYS A 664 16.72 -10.39 -0.14
CA CYS A 664 18.01 -10.07 -0.78
C CYS A 664 19.02 -11.23 -0.63
N HIS A 665 18.91 -12.03 0.43
CA HIS A 665 19.75 -13.22 0.63
C HIS A 665 19.40 -14.35 -0.34
N LEU A 666 18.11 -14.53 -0.64
CA LEU A 666 17.65 -15.51 -1.63
C LEU A 666 18.00 -15.07 -3.05
N GLU A 667 17.89 -13.78 -3.37
CA GLU A 667 18.32 -13.20 -4.64
C GLU A 667 19.83 -13.40 -4.88
N TYR A 668 20.65 -13.28 -3.83
CA TYR A 668 22.06 -13.62 -3.90
C TYR A 668 22.31 -15.11 -4.20
N ILE A 669 21.63 -16.01 -3.51
CA ILE A 669 21.72 -17.46 -3.76
C ILE A 669 21.32 -17.78 -5.21
N ILE A 670 20.23 -17.17 -5.70
CA ILE A 670 19.75 -17.29 -7.08
C ILE A 670 20.79 -16.73 -8.07
N SER A 671 21.44 -15.61 -7.77
CA SER A 671 22.46 -15.02 -8.65
C SER A 671 23.67 -15.94 -8.90
N LEU A 672 23.91 -16.91 -8.00
CA LEU A 672 25.01 -17.86 -8.12
C LEU A 672 24.68 -19.07 -9.01
N MET A 673 23.44 -19.21 -9.48
CA MET A 673 23.01 -20.33 -10.33
C MET A 673 23.89 -20.55 -11.57
N PRO A 674 24.31 -19.52 -12.34
CA PRO A 674 25.16 -19.72 -13.52
C PRO A 674 26.58 -20.23 -13.20
N THR A 675 27.04 -20.07 -11.96
CA THR A 675 28.41 -20.45 -11.54
C THR A 675 28.45 -21.71 -10.70
N ARG A 676 27.35 -22.06 -10.02
CA ARG A 676 27.27 -23.21 -9.09
C ARG A 676 26.49 -24.40 -9.64
N CYS A 677 25.55 -24.19 -10.58
CA CYS A 677 24.73 -25.28 -11.11
C CYS A 677 25.31 -25.84 -12.42
N SER A 678 25.21 -27.16 -12.61
CA SER A 678 25.51 -27.76 -13.92
C SER A 678 24.46 -27.37 -14.98
N PRO A 679 24.80 -27.35 -16.28
CA PRO A 679 23.85 -27.02 -17.35
C PRO A 679 22.60 -27.90 -17.36
N ARG A 680 22.73 -29.17 -16.93
CA ARG A 680 21.59 -30.07 -16.76
C ARG A 680 20.66 -29.61 -15.63
N THR A 681 21.22 -29.26 -14.47
CA THR A 681 20.45 -28.78 -13.33
C THR A 681 19.79 -27.43 -13.61
N ILE A 682 20.46 -26.52 -14.30
CA ILE A 682 19.88 -25.27 -14.79
C ILE A 682 18.70 -25.54 -15.72
N SER A 683 18.87 -26.43 -16.71
CA SER A 683 17.79 -26.79 -17.64
C SER A 683 16.58 -27.39 -16.92
N THR A 684 16.81 -28.20 -15.89
CA THR A 684 15.73 -28.81 -15.10
C THR A 684 15.04 -27.80 -14.17
N ILE A 685 15.80 -26.85 -13.59
CA ILE A 685 15.24 -25.74 -12.79
C ILE A 685 14.37 -24.85 -13.68
N LEU A 686 14.90 -24.42 -14.83
CA LEU A 686 14.14 -23.61 -15.80
C LEU A 686 12.92 -24.35 -16.33
N GLY A 687 13.06 -25.64 -16.67
CA GLY A 687 11.92 -26.48 -17.06
C GLY A 687 10.87 -26.55 -15.97
N SER A 688 11.26 -26.78 -14.71
CA SER A 688 10.32 -26.85 -13.59
C SER A 688 9.63 -25.52 -13.30
N ILE A 689 10.33 -24.39 -13.40
CA ILE A 689 9.75 -23.04 -13.23
C ILE A 689 8.80 -22.69 -14.38
N LEU A 690 9.11 -23.11 -15.61
CA LEU A 690 8.29 -22.86 -16.79
C LEU A 690 7.06 -23.80 -16.88
N ASP A 691 7.18 -25.03 -16.38
CA ASP A 691 6.12 -26.04 -16.38
C ASP A 691 5.19 -25.93 -15.16
N SER A 692 5.70 -25.49 -14.00
CA SER A 692 4.87 -25.28 -12.80
C SER A 692 4.21 -23.90 -12.84
N HIS A 693 2.94 -23.87 -13.24
CA HIS A 693 2.03 -22.75 -12.96
C HIS A 693 1.70 -22.66 -11.45
N SER A 694 2.71 -22.55 -10.58
CA SER A 694 2.49 -22.42 -9.14
C SER A 694 2.43 -20.94 -8.71
N PRO A 695 1.35 -20.48 -8.06
CA PRO A 695 1.18 -19.09 -7.59
C PRO A 695 2.15 -18.70 -6.45
N SER A 696 2.95 -19.65 -5.97
CA SER A 696 3.95 -19.47 -4.92
C SER A 696 5.29 -18.95 -5.42
N ILE A 697 5.51 -18.75 -6.73
CA ILE A 697 6.76 -18.25 -7.30
C ILE A 697 6.63 -16.76 -7.64
N SER A 698 7.48 -15.93 -7.03
CA SER A 698 7.58 -14.50 -7.28
C SER A 698 8.14 -14.23 -8.68
N SER A 699 7.36 -13.55 -9.51
CA SER A 699 7.73 -13.19 -10.89
C SER A 699 8.97 -12.28 -11.00
N GLY A 700 9.37 -11.62 -9.91
CA GLY A 700 10.52 -10.70 -9.88
C GLY A 700 11.86 -11.43 -9.93
N SER A 701 12.00 -12.52 -9.18
CA SER A 701 13.25 -13.28 -9.04
C SER A 701 13.62 -14.06 -10.30
N VAL A 702 12.63 -14.41 -11.12
CA VAL A 702 12.81 -15.12 -12.41
C VAL A 702 13.25 -14.17 -13.53
N LEU A 703 12.94 -12.87 -13.43
CA LEU A 703 13.22 -11.87 -14.47
C LEU A 703 14.65 -11.29 -14.41
N GLN A 704 15.36 -11.46 -13.30
CA GLN A 704 16.72 -10.92 -13.08
C GLN A 704 17.87 -11.84 -13.51
N GLN A 705 17.58 -13.12 -13.83
CA GLN A 705 18.57 -14.07 -14.36
C GLN A 705 18.71 -14.01 -15.88
#